data_AF-A0A4D7JVP7-F1
#
_entry.id   AF-A0A4D7JVP7-F1
#
_cell.length_a   1.000
_cell.length_b   1.000
_cell.length_c   1.000
_cell.angle_alpha   90.00
_cell.angle_beta   90.00
_cell.angle_gamma   90.00
#
_symmetry.space_group_name_H-M   'P 1'
#
loop_
_entity.id
_entity.type
_entity.pdbx_description
1 polymer ?
#
loop_
_entity_poly.entity_id
_entity_poly.type
_entity_poly.pdbx_seq_one_letter_code
_entity_poly.pdbx_strand_id
1 'polypeptide(L)'
;MIKNILLVVFIFLAAYTVQGQSNYPNLDLYDGKYEIKGSFTPYSVYSFTITDKSNSSEQSFSLNIMDKDNFVKLVTAKCLALNSSLGKEVLEKIKTEALKLFYYYISYERTIVTEQNKPIAGEVTFNPVIYVSVDQLERRTVFKDKLKKGDKKVSNNGITLEKTKSRLIRKDKYTIKDESSSVFNDLLVVYGKKNALNAFINVLNGKAKRELNEMYKQLEGMKESRDSISLKLGILNQVEEILEPLDKISSNTILLINPADSTIVSKRLENKELGLGNADLLEEVIAEQKYLNSFKKDDSVKESIELLEEISSKRKELDSLIQSYNGSHLTENLNFSNVNLRLNDLTQAQKTINNQIQSQSKNISNQEVNDGLKRFKVEEVEFEINDGYMKRIEILGKIETPFRKSEFYNFNNSGTIIFENQIPIGFSRTMDLKELNNIYFFNNYAISNRSLSLHLTDVLELYNKKMEVDRNDFSPEDQIVIYKPIENKTSKKVLYKESSKKILEAEVYTDFVGINETNPNGLVQTEVKKEIILNTSRYRPSKFFQVNFSWFEAITPSITLSKLEENNKNLPLQFNRQILNGENFNIKHASTLELRRYEALSMGFKLKYLTIDVPYLKATLYGNLGIRYGITNIKDSLVLNADVEEYKVNSFQIIPEFSVKFQGDERYGLELGYRINYFNIYTDKFLQLSKKDISNQNFSNDWCDKLLHNTEIRVFYQPSNPSKSNGRWYLRYRLFWEAGNTSANFSQLQFGYSFFLLKNEPGMGSSN
;
A
#
# COMPACT_ATOMS: atom_id res chain seq x y z
N MET A 1 32.48 -22.50 28.63
CA MET A 1 31.66 -22.30 27.41
C MET A 1 31.68 -20.84 26.93
N ILE A 2 31.24 -19.85 27.71
CA ILE A 2 31.24 -18.41 27.34
C ILE A 2 32.64 -17.87 26.99
N LYS A 3 33.70 -18.28 27.72
CA LYS A 3 35.10 -17.91 27.40
C LYS A 3 35.60 -18.46 26.05
N ASN A 4 35.14 -19.65 25.63
CA ASN A 4 35.54 -20.24 24.34
C ASN A 4 34.79 -19.58 23.18
N ILE A 5 33.56 -19.12 23.41
CA ILE A 5 32.77 -18.34 22.44
C ILE A 5 33.41 -16.95 22.24
N LEU A 6 33.87 -16.30 23.32
CA LEU A 6 34.60 -15.02 23.24
C LEU A 6 35.96 -15.13 22.52
N LEU A 7 36.69 -16.24 22.70
CA LEU A 7 37.97 -16.47 22.03
C LEU A 7 37.81 -16.64 20.51
N VAL A 8 36.75 -17.34 20.06
CA VAL A 8 36.43 -17.49 18.64
C VAL A 8 36.05 -16.13 18.03
N VAL A 9 35.22 -15.34 18.71
CA VAL A 9 34.85 -13.98 18.27
C VAL A 9 36.06 -13.04 18.15
N PHE A 10 37.06 -13.15 19.05
CA PHE A 10 38.28 -12.34 19.00
C PHE A 10 39.22 -12.73 17.85
N ILE A 11 39.35 -14.03 17.54
CA ILE A 11 40.13 -14.51 16.39
C ILE A 11 39.49 -14.03 15.06
N PHE A 12 38.16 -13.93 15.00
CA PHE A 12 37.45 -13.44 13.81
C PHE A 12 37.50 -11.91 13.63
N LEU A 13 37.56 -11.13 14.71
CA LEU A 13 37.74 -9.67 14.66
C LEU A 13 39.16 -9.29 14.19
N ALA A 14 40.18 -10.10 14.49
CA ALA A 14 41.55 -9.87 14.03
C ALA A 14 41.74 -10.13 12.53
N ALA A 15 40.85 -10.89 11.89
CA ALA A 15 40.88 -11.16 10.45
C ALA A 15 40.20 -10.06 9.59
N TYR A 16 39.59 -9.04 10.23
CA TYR A 16 38.68 -8.10 9.56
C TYR A 16 39.28 -6.71 9.24
N THR A 17 40.60 -6.51 9.37
CA THR A 17 41.22 -5.18 9.17
C THR A 17 41.72 -4.87 7.76
N VAL A 18 41.34 -5.65 6.73
CA VAL A 18 41.77 -5.36 5.35
C VAL A 18 40.57 -5.34 4.40
N GLN A 19 39.92 -4.18 4.25
CA GLN A 19 39.19 -3.87 3.02
C GLN A 19 38.86 -2.38 2.92
N GLY A 20 39.48 -1.71 1.96
CA GLY A 20 39.23 -0.29 1.70
C GLY A 20 40.14 0.33 0.65
N GLN A 21 40.35 -0.33 -0.50
CA GLN A 21 40.79 0.30 -1.76
C GLN A 21 40.61 -0.74 -2.88
N SER A 22 40.23 -0.30 -4.08
CA SER A 22 40.15 -1.12 -5.29
C SER A 22 41.56 -1.50 -5.76
N ASN A 23 42.24 -2.29 -4.95
CA ASN A 23 43.55 -2.81 -5.27
C ASN A 23 43.33 -4.02 -6.16
N TYR A 24 43.76 -3.91 -7.42
CA TYR A 24 44.14 -5.09 -8.19
C TYR A 24 45.01 -6.00 -7.31
N PRO A 25 44.95 -7.32 -7.46
CA PRO A 25 45.72 -8.23 -6.61
C PRO A 25 47.20 -7.84 -6.68
N ASN A 26 47.74 -7.32 -5.57
CA ASN A 26 49.18 -7.17 -5.39
C ASN A 26 49.71 -8.58 -5.12
N LEU A 27 50.53 -9.10 -6.04
CA LEU A 27 51.19 -10.38 -5.83
C LEU A 27 52.65 -10.11 -5.49
N ASP A 28 53.01 -10.39 -4.24
CA ASP A 28 54.40 -10.47 -3.81
C ASP A 28 54.96 -11.85 -4.19
N LEU A 29 55.86 -11.89 -5.18
CA LEU A 29 56.61 -13.10 -5.53
C LEU A 29 57.78 -13.30 -4.54
N TYR A 30 58.07 -14.55 -4.18
CA TYR A 30 58.86 -14.91 -2.99
C TYR A 30 60.30 -14.34 -2.93
N ASP A 31 60.73 -14.15 -1.67
CA ASP A 31 61.66 -13.17 -1.05
C ASP A 31 61.20 -11.69 -1.08
N GLY A 32 59.97 -11.44 -1.54
CA GLY A 32 59.48 -10.07 -1.71
C GLY A 32 60.24 -9.30 -2.78
N LYS A 33 61.05 -9.99 -3.60
CA LYS A 33 61.92 -9.37 -4.58
C LYS A 33 61.17 -8.85 -5.80
N TYR A 34 60.07 -9.47 -6.22
CA TYR A 34 59.28 -8.95 -7.35
C TYR A 34 57.83 -8.66 -6.95
N GLU A 35 57.32 -7.51 -7.39
CA GLU A 35 55.92 -7.10 -7.30
C GLU A 35 55.31 -7.09 -8.70
N ILE A 36 54.18 -7.78 -8.90
CA ILE A 36 53.44 -7.70 -10.16
C ILE A 36 52.13 -6.94 -9.94
N LYS A 37 51.97 -5.81 -10.65
CA LYS A 37 50.72 -5.03 -10.70
C LYS A 37 50.09 -5.19 -12.07
N GLY A 38 48.84 -5.65 -12.10
CA GLY A 38 48.03 -5.66 -13.31
C GLY A 38 47.00 -4.54 -13.30
N SER A 39 46.71 -3.94 -14.45
CA SER A 39 45.55 -3.08 -14.68
C SER A 39 44.81 -3.53 -15.94
N PHE A 40 43.48 -3.44 -15.89
CA PHE A 40 42.63 -3.76 -17.03
C PHE A 40 42.02 -2.47 -17.58
N THR A 41 42.14 -2.27 -18.89
CA THR A 41 41.43 -1.18 -19.58
C THR A 41 40.16 -1.71 -20.24
N PRO A 42 39.08 -0.91 -20.35
CA PRO A 42 37.81 -1.31 -20.99
C PRO A 42 37.93 -1.79 -22.45
N TYR A 43 39.09 -1.60 -23.08
CA TYR A 43 39.38 -2.00 -24.46
C TYR A 43 40.12 -3.35 -24.55
N SER A 44 40.01 -4.19 -23.52
CA SER A 44 40.57 -5.55 -23.50
C SER A 44 42.11 -5.61 -23.56
N VAL A 45 42.81 -4.52 -23.23
CA VAL A 45 44.26 -4.52 -23.08
C VAL A 45 44.60 -4.69 -21.61
N TYR A 46 45.16 -5.85 -21.26
CA TYR A 46 45.74 -6.10 -19.94
C TYR A 46 47.12 -5.48 -19.90
N SER A 47 47.40 -4.65 -18.91
CA SER A 47 48.72 -4.06 -18.72
C SER A 47 49.29 -4.55 -17.40
N PHE A 48 50.52 -5.04 -17.43
CA PHE A 48 51.21 -5.57 -16.27
C PHE A 48 52.52 -4.82 -16.09
N THR A 49 52.85 -4.51 -14.84
CA THR A 49 54.15 -3.97 -14.43
C THR A 49 54.76 -4.92 -13.40
N ILE A 50 55.98 -5.35 -13.65
CA ILE A 50 56.80 -6.16 -12.75
C ILE A 50 57.90 -5.26 -12.20
N THR A 51 57.95 -5.08 -10.89
CA THR A 51 58.94 -4.27 -10.19
C THR A 51 59.86 -5.18 -9.39
N ASP A 52 61.17 -5.15 -9.63
CA ASP A 52 62.17 -5.75 -8.74
C ASP A 52 62.42 -4.81 -7.56
N LYS A 53 61.92 -5.17 -6.37
CA LYS A 53 62.04 -4.38 -5.13
C LYS A 53 63.47 -4.23 -4.65
N SER A 54 64.41 -5.09 -5.08
CA SER A 54 65.81 -5.02 -4.62
C SER A 54 66.59 -3.85 -5.25
N ASN A 55 66.20 -3.43 -6.45
CA ASN A 55 66.88 -2.36 -7.19
C ASN A 55 65.90 -1.32 -7.79
N SER A 56 64.61 -1.42 -7.46
CA SER A 56 63.51 -0.58 -7.97
C SER A 56 63.41 -0.55 -9.50
N SER A 57 63.88 -1.60 -10.19
CA SER A 57 63.78 -1.67 -11.66
C SER A 57 62.42 -2.24 -12.07
N GLU A 58 61.87 -1.70 -13.16
CA GLU A 58 60.52 -2.05 -13.62
C GLU A 58 60.52 -2.55 -15.06
N GLN A 59 59.62 -3.49 -15.34
CA GLN A 59 59.30 -3.96 -16.67
C GLN A 59 57.80 -4.03 -16.86
N SER A 60 57.29 -3.36 -17.89
CA SER A 60 55.88 -3.44 -18.27
C SER A 60 55.68 -4.25 -19.55
N PHE A 61 54.50 -4.87 -19.66
CA PHE A 61 54.03 -5.50 -20.88
C PHE A 61 52.51 -5.44 -20.95
N SER A 62 51.98 -5.49 -22.18
CA SER A 62 50.54 -5.53 -22.42
C SER A 62 50.15 -6.74 -23.26
N LEU A 63 48.93 -7.24 -23.03
CA LEU A 63 48.33 -8.33 -23.78
C LEU A 63 46.98 -7.88 -24.33
N ASN A 64 46.73 -8.15 -25.61
CA ASN A 64 45.42 -7.94 -26.22
C ASN A 64 44.49 -9.14 -26.00
N ILE A 65 45.07 -10.33 -25.84
CA ILE A 65 44.36 -11.59 -25.55
C ILE A 65 45.15 -12.29 -24.46
N MET A 66 44.47 -12.69 -23.40
CA MET A 66 45.10 -13.43 -22.32
C MET A 66 45.19 -14.91 -22.68
N ASP A 67 46.33 -15.30 -23.25
CA ASP A 67 46.70 -16.70 -23.47
C ASP A 67 47.58 -17.21 -22.33
N LYS A 68 47.30 -18.41 -21.82
CA LYS A 68 47.96 -18.99 -20.64
C LYS A 68 49.47 -19.09 -20.85
N ASP A 69 49.87 -19.69 -21.97
CA ASP A 69 51.27 -19.98 -22.24
C ASP A 69 52.03 -18.70 -22.58
N ASN A 70 51.40 -17.80 -23.33
CA ASN A 70 51.96 -16.49 -23.65
C ASN A 70 52.13 -15.61 -22.40
N PHE A 71 51.15 -15.59 -21.49
CA PHE A 71 51.23 -14.84 -20.23
C PHE A 71 52.38 -15.35 -19.36
N VAL A 72 52.43 -16.65 -19.10
CA VAL A 72 53.51 -17.26 -18.30
C VAL A 72 54.87 -17.01 -18.95
N LYS A 73 54.97 -17.14 -20.28
CA LYS A 73 56.19 -16.86 -21.04
C LYS A 73 56.64 -15.41 -20.90
N LEU A 74 55.72 -14.44 -21.02
CA LEU A 74 56.04 -13.01 -20.91
C LEU A 74 56.45 -12.62 -19.50
N VAL A 75 55.73 -13.07 -18.47
CA VAL A 75 56.11 -12.83 -17.06
C VAL A 75 57.50 -13.38 -16.81
N THR A 76 57.76 -14.62 -17.23
CA THR A 76 59.07 -15.27 -17.07
C THR A 76 60.18 -14.50 -17.79
N ALA A 77 59.93 -14.09 -19.05
CA ALA A 77 60.89 -13.32 -19.84
C ALA A 77 61.19 -11.94 -19.23
N LYS A 78 60.18 -11.28 -18.66
CA LYS A 78 60.34 -9.99 -17.98
C LYS A 78 61.10 -10.12 -16.65
N CYS A 79 60.86 -11.16 -15.87
CA CYS A 79 61.67 -11.45 -14.67
C CYS A 79 63.14 -11.74 -15.03
N LEU A 80 63.39 -12.49 -16.11
CA LEU A 80 64.76 -12.73 -16.60
C LEU A 80 65.44 -11.47 -17.11
N ALA A 81 64.69 -10.51 -17.68
CA ALA A 81 65.22 -9.23 -18.11
C ALA A 81 65.61 -8.33 -16.91
N LEU A 82 64.87 -8.41 -15.80
CA LEU A 82 65.20 -7.72 -14.55
C LEU A 82 66.42 -8.37 -13.86
N ASN A 83 66.57 -9.69 -13.98
CA ASN A 83 67.67 -10.44 -13.38
C ASN A 83 68.03 -11.67 -14.22
N SER A 84 69.15 -11.58 -14.95
CA SER A 84 69.60 -12.64 -15.85
C SER A 84 70.14 -13.89 -15.13
N SER A 85 70.44 -13.81 -13.83
CA SER A 85 71.05 -14.91 -13.06
C SER A 85 70.04 -15.73 -12.24
N LEU A 86 68.79 -15.83 -12.68
CA LEU A 86 67.77 -16.62 -11.98
C LEU A 86 68.04 -18.12 -12.10
N GLY A 87 68.18 -18.80 -10.97
CA GLY A 87 68.34 -20.26 -10.92
C GLY A 87 67.09 -20.99 -11.42
N LYS A 88 67.27 -22.23 -11.92
CA LYS A 88 66.19 -23.07 -12.48
C LYS A 88 65.01 -23.25 -11.53
N GLU A 89 65.26 -23.42 -10.23
CA GLU A 89 64.22 -23.57 -9.21
C GLU A 89 63.36 -22.30 -9.06
N VAL A 90 64.00 -21.12 -9.07
CA VAL A 90 63.31 -19.83 -8.98
C VAL A 90 62.46 -19.60 -10.24
N LEU A 91 62.95 -20.01 -11.40
CA LEU A 91 62.23 -19.91 -12.66
C LEU A 91 60.94 -20.76 -12.67
N GLU A 92 60.99 -22.00 -12.18
CA GLU A 92 59.79 -22.85 -12.09
C GLU A 92 58.76 -22.31 -11.09
N LYS A 93 59.22 -21.69 -9.99
CA LYS A 93 58.34 -20.98 -9.05
C LYS A 93 57.68 -19.76 -9.71
N ILE A 94 58.44 -18.94 -10.43
CA ILE A 94 57.89 -17.79 -11.18
C ILE A 94 56.83 -18.25 -12.18
N LYS A 95 57.08 -19.35 -12.92
CA LYS A 95 56.09 -19.92 -13.85
C LYS A 95 54.82 -20.36 -13.11
N THR A 96 54.97 -21.02 -11.96
CA THR A 96 53.84 -21.49 -11.15
C THR A 96 53.00 -20.33 -10.63
N GLU A 97 53.62 -19.26 -10.15
CA GLU A 97 52.92 -18.08 -9.66
C GLU A 97 52.30 -17.25 -10.81
N ALA A 98 52.99 -17.12 -11.94
CA ALA A 98 52.42 -16.53 -13.16
C ALA A 98 51.18 -17.31 -13.62
N LEU A 99 51.21 -18.64 -13.52
CA LEU A 99 50.06 -19.47 -13.86
C LEU A 99 48.88 -19.24 -12.90
N LYS A 100 49.13 -19.14 -11.58
CA LYS A 100 48.09 -18.76 -10.61
C LYS A 100 47.50 -17.38 -10.92
N LEU A 101 48.35 -16.41 -11.26
CA LEU A 101 47.95 -15.05 -11.60
C LEU A 101 47.10 -15.02 -12.87
N PHE A 102 47.46 -15.78 -13.90
CA PHE A 102 46.63 -15.95 -15.11
C PHE A 102 45.22 -16.42 -14.76
N TYR A 103 45.10 -17.50 -13.98
CA TYR A 103 43.79 -18.02 -13.61
C TYR A 103 42.99 -17.04 -12.75
N TYR A 104 43.66 -16.30 -11.87
CA TYR A 104 43.02 -15.24 -11.10
C TYR A 104 42.46 -14.15 -12.03
N TYR A 105 43.23 -13.69 -13.00
CA TYR A 105 42.82 -12.61 -13.91
C TYR A 105 41.71 -13.03 -14.88
N ILE A 106 41.76 -14.26 -15.41
CA ILE A 106 40.66 -14.85 -16.19
C ILE A 106 39.39 -14.95 -15.35
N SER A 107 39.50 -15.35 -14.08
CA SER A 107 38.34 -15.43 -13.18
C SER A 107 37.73 -14.05 -12.92
N TYR A 108 38.57 -13.02 -12.81
CA TYR A 108 38.15 -11.64 -12.57
C TYR A 108 37.49 -11.01 -13.81
N GLU A 109 38.10 -11.15 -14.98
CA GLU A 109 37.54 -10.66 -16.24
C GLU A 109 36.19 -11.31 -16.54
N ARG A 110 36.07 -12.63 -16.37
CA ARG A 110 34.79 -13.34 -16.53
C ARG A 110 33.74 -12.84 -15.56
N THR A 111 34.13 -12.40 -14.36
CA THR A 111 33.22 -11.77 -13.39
C THR A 111 32.70 -10.43 -13.92
N ILE A 112 33.57 -9.61 -14.52
CA ILE A 112 33.18 -8.33 -15.15
C ILE A 112 32.27 -8.56 -16.37
N VAL A 113 32.60 -9.52 -17.24
CA VAL A 113 31.79 -9.85 -18.43
C VAL A 113 30.41 -10.40 -18.04
N THR A 114 30.31 -11.13 -16.91
CA THR A 114 29.00 -11.59 -16.41
C THR A 114 28.17 -10.48 -15.77
N GLU A 115 28.77 -9.42 -15.22
CA GLU A 115 28.02 -8.24 -14.77
C GLU A 115 27.41 -7.46 -15.96
N GLN A 116 28.10 -7.41 -17.11
CA GLN A 116 27.57 -6.77 -18.32
C GLN A 116 26.40 -7.52 -18.97
N ASN A 117 26.27 -8.83 -18.70
CA ASN A 117 25.20 -9.69 -19.22
C ASN A 117 24.11 -10.00 -18.20
N LYS A 118 23.99 -9.21 -17.12
CA LYS A 118 22.88 -9.38 -16.18
C LYS A 118 21.54 -9.20 -16.91
N PRO A 119 20.59 -10.14 -16.78
CA PRO A 119 19.28 -9.99 -17.39
C PRO A 119 18.62 -8.71 -16.87
N ILE A 120 18.06 -7.92 -17.78
CA ILE A 120 17.46 -6.63 -17.47
C ILE A 120 15.97 -6.85 -17.14
N ALA A 121 15.51 -6.36 -15.98
CA ALA A 121 14.11 -6.37 -15.59
C ALA A 121 13.33 -5.27 -16.34
N GLY A 122 13.93 -4.09 -16.46
CA GLY A 122 13.36 -2.97 -17.16
C GLY A 122 14.21 -1.71 -17.05
N GLU A 123 13.69 -0.61 -17.56
CA GLU A 123 14.32 0.71 -17.48
C GLU A 123 13.35 1.70 -16.84
N VAL A 124 13.83 2.46 -15.85
CA VAL A 124 13.07 3.55 -15.22
C VAL A 124 13.57 4.88 -15.77
N THR A 125 12.65 5.72 -16.21
CA THR A 125 12.92 7.10 -16.64
C THR A 125 12.42 8.08 -15.58
N PHE A 126 13.25 9.07 -15.25
CA PHE A 126 12.96 10.05 -14.21
C PHE A 126 12.78 11.46 -14.79
N ASN A 127 11.84 12.22 -14.23
CA ASN A 127 11.67 13.62 -14.57
C ASN A 127 12.41 14.54 -13.58
N PRO A 128 13.35 15.39 -14.04
CA PRO A 128 14.09 16.30 -13.17
C PRO A 128 13.25 17.48 -12.63
N VAL A 129 12.13 17.80 -13.26
CA VAL A 129 11.30 18.97 -12.94
C VAL A 129 9.83 18.58 -13.00
N ILE A 130 9.17 18.65 -11.85
CA ILE A 130 7.79 18.21 -11.66
C ILE A 130 6.96 19.32 -11.04
N TYR A 131 5.66 19.10 -10.91
CA TYR A 131 4.76 20.01 -10.23
C TYR A 131 4.19 19.32 -9.00
N VAL A 132 4.28 19.97 -7.84
CA VAL A 132 3.67 19.50 -6.60
C VAL A 132 2.41 20.29 -6.33
N SER A 133 1.35 19.62 -5.86
CA SER A 133 0.10 20.29 -5.48
C SER A 133 0.07 20.60 -3.99
N VAL A 134 -0.41 21.79 -3.63
CA VAL A 134 -0.75 22.13 -2.25
C VAL A 134 -2.13 21.52 -1.93
N ASP A 135 -2.13 20.38 -1.23
CA ASP A 135 -3.36 19.71 -0.83
C ASP A 135 -3.85 20.31 0.50
N GLN A 136 -5.04 20.91 0.51
CA GLN A 136 -5.69 21.38 1.74
C GLN A 136 -6.38 20.18 2.41
N LEU A 137 -5.71 19.55 3.37
CA LEU A 137 -6.17 18.33 4.05
C LEU A 137 -7.56 18.48 4.67
N GLU A 138 -7.91 19.67 5.18
CA GLU A 138 -9.21 19.94 5.80
C GLU A 138 -10.40 19.92 4.83
N ARG A 139 -10.22 20.32 3.57
CA ARG A 139 -11.34 20.31 2.62
C ARG A 139 -11.75 18.88 2.29
N ARG A 140 -10.82 17.92 2.20
CA ARG A 140 -11.15 16.54 1.81
C ARG A 140 -11.89 15.76 2.91
N THR A 141 -11.53 15.91 4.18
CA THR A 141 -12.25 15.24 5.29
C THR A 141 -13.65 15.83 5.46
N VAL A 142 -13.77 17.17 5.50
CA VAL A 142 -15.07 17.84 5.61
C VAL A 142 -15.95 17.57 4.38
N PHE A 143 -15.38 17.54 3.17
CA PHE A 143 -16.15 17.27 1.95
C PHE A 143 -16.53 15.79 1.81
N LYS A 144 -15.67 14.83 2.20
CA LYS A 144 -16.04 13.40 2.25
C LYS A 144 -17.10 13.10 3.31
N ASP A 145 -17.04 13.75 4.48
CA ASP A 145 -18.07 13.59 5.50
C ASP A 145 -19.39 14.25 5.10
N LYS A 146 -19.34 15.40 4.41
CA LYS A 146 -20.53 16.02 3.82
C LYS A 146 -21.10 15.18 2.67
N LEU A 147 -20.27 14.58 1.82
CA LEU A 147 -20.70 13.64 0.76
C LEU A 147 -21.31 12.37 1.35
N LYS A 148 -20.68 11.72 2.35
CA LYS A 148 -21.26 10.55 3.02
C LYS A 148 -22.58 10.86 3.73
N LYS A 149 -22.72 12.05 4.31
CA LYS A 149 -23.98 12.53 4.91
C LYS A 149 -25.01 12.91 3.85
N GLY A 150 -24.58 13.38 2.68
CA GLY A 150 -25.41 13.65 1.51
C GLY A 150 -25.91 12.37 0.86
N ASP A 151 -25.05 11.41 0.59
CA ASP A 151 -25.36 10.11 -0.02
C ASP A 151 -26.29 9.27 0.86
N LYS A 152 -26.15 9.34 2.20
CA LYS A 152 -27.14 8.74 3.13
C LYS A 152 -28.51 9.43 3.11
N LYS A 153 -28.58 10.70 2.70
CA LYS A 153 -29.84 11.42 2.50
C LYS A 153 -30.44 11.18 1.11
N VAL A 154 -29.59 10.96 0.10
CA VAL A 154 -30.00 10.68 -1.29
C VAL A 154 -30.38 9.21 -1.47
N SER A 155 -29.78 8.26 -0.75
CA SER A 155 -30.22 6.85 -0.78
C SER A 155 -31.63 6.64 -0.19
N ASN A 156 -32.16 7.62 0.56
CA ASN A 156 -33.55 7.62 1.03
C ASN A 156 -34.52 8.24 0.02
N ASN A 157 -34.04 8.89 -1.04
CA ASN A 157 -34.85 9.45 -2.12
C ASN A 157 -34.32 8.89 -3.45
N GLY A 158 -34.75 7.68 -3.79
CA GLY A 158 -34.25 6.92 -4.94
C GLY A 158 -34.29 7.69 -6.26
N ILE A 159 -33.12 8.18 -6.69
CA ILE A 159 -32.87 8.62 -8.06
C ILE A 159 -31.47 8.17 -8.43
N THR A 160 -31.39 7.18 -9.32
CA THR A 160 -30.16 6.72 -9.99
C THR A 160 -29.70 7.75 -11.02
N LEU A 161 -28.43 8.14 -10.95
CA LEU A 161 -27.77 8.96 -11.98
C LEU A 161 -26.52 8.23 -12.51
N GLU A 162 -26.51 8.03 -13.83
CA GLU A 162 -25.45 7.38 -14.59
C GLU A 162 -24.12 8.14 -14.53
N LYS A 163 -23.02 7.37 -14.54
CA LYS A 163 -21.64 7.85 -14.53
C LYS A 163 -21.16 8.13 -15.95
N THR A 164 -20.93 9.40 -16.29
CA THR A 164 -20.20 9.77 -17.52
C THR A 164 -18.72 9.99 -17.22
N LYS A 165 -17.86 9.22 -17.88
CA LYS A 165 -16.41 9.40 -17.95
C LYS A 165 -16.08 10.63 -18.79
N SER A 166 -15.12 11.45 -18.36
CA SER A 166 -14.44 12.41 -19.26
C SER A 166 -12.93 12.38 -19.03
N ARG A 167 -12.22 12.18 -20.16
CA ARG A 167 -10.77 12.09 -20.31
C ARG A 167 -10.26 13.40 -20.93
N LEU A 168 -9.13 13.87 -20.40
CA LEU A 168 -8.07 14.75 -20.94
C LEU A 168 -8.30 15.54 -22.24
N ILE A 169 -8.09 16.87 -22.15
CA ILE A 169 -7.34 17.67 -23.15
C ILE A 169 -6.53 18.76 -22.40
N ARG A 170 -5.20 18.82 -22.62
CA ARG A 170 -4.35 19.99 -22.29
C ARG A 170 -3.24 20.18 -23.35
N LYS A 171 -3.24 21.37 -23.96
CA LYS A 171 -2.13 22.21 -24.46
C LYS A 171 -2.83 23.47 -25.01
N ASP A 172 -2.55 24.69 -24.54
CA ASP A 172 -1.38 25.47 -24.90
C ASP A 172 -1.06 26.65 -23.96
N LYS A 173 0.17 27.14 -24.14
CA LYS A 173 0.94 28.25 -23.52
C LYS A 173 0.18 29.55 -23.26
N TYR A 174 0.47 30.23 -22.14
CA TYR A 174 0.55 31.70 -22.05
C TYR A 174 1.53 32.20 -20.97
N THR A 175 2.27 33.25 -21.32
CA THR A 175 3.16 34.10 -20.51
C THR A 175 2.36 35.09 -19.67
N ILE A 176 2.73 35.28 -18.39
CA ILE A 176 2.08 36.20 -17.45
C ILE A 176 2.95 37.45 -17.24
N LYS A 177 2.33 38.64 -17.28
CA LYS A 177 2.83 39.89 -16.69
C LYS A 177 2.02 40.22 -15.43
N ASP A 178 2.71 40.77 -14.43
CA ASP A 178 2.22 41.13 -13.09
C ASP A 178 1.08 42.16 -13.09
N GLU A 179 -0.08 41.79 -12.54
CA GLU A 179 -1.15 42.71 -12.12
C GLU A 179 -1.86 42.16 -10.86
N SER A 180 -1.24 42.32 -9.68
CA SER A 180 -1.72 41.69 -8.43
C SER A 180 -2.44 42.63 -7.44
N SER A 181 -2.73 43.89 -7.78
CA SER A 181 -3.40 44.81 -6.83
C SER A 181 -4.85 45.21 -7.19
N SER A 182 -5.25 45.21 -8.46
CA SER A 182 -6.65 45.52 -8.85
C SER A 182 -7.59 44.34 -8.59
N VAL A 183 -7.12 43.12 -8.83
CA VAL A 183 -7.91 41.88 -8.73
C VAL A 183 -8.42 41.61 -7.31
N PHE A 184 -7.73 42.09 -6.26
CA PHE A 184 -8.14 41.89 -4.87
C PHE A 184 -9.38 42.71 -4.48
N ASN A 185 -9.50 43.94 -4.98
CA ASN A 185 -10.69 44.77 -4.75
C ASN A 185 -11.89 44.25 -5.56
N ASP A 186 -11.66 43.76 -6.77
CA ASP A 186 -12.72 43.13 -7.58
C ASP A 186 -13.22 41.83 -6.94
N LEU A 187 -12.33 41.04 -6.32
CA LEU A 187 -12.68 39.83 -5.56
C LEU A 187 -13.57 40.13 -4.35
N LEU A 188 -13.28 41.21 -3.60
CA LEU A 188 -14.09 41.62 -2.44
C LEU A 188 -15.50 42.06 -2.87
N VAL A 189 -15.62 42.78 -3.98
CA VAL A 189 -16.92 43.20 -4.55
C VAL A 189 -17.72 41.99 -5.06
N VAL A 190 -17.08 41.03 -5.72
CA VAL A 190 -17.74 39.80 -6.20
C VAL A 190 -18.18 38.90 -5.05
N TYR A 191 -17.39 38.80 -3.98
CA TYR A 191 -17.77 38.03 -2.79
C TYR A 191 -18.98 38.64 -2.07
N GLY A 192 -19.05 39.97 -1.99
CA GLY A 192 -20.22 40.70 -1.48
C GLY A 192 -21.48 40.42 -2.31
N LYS A 193 -21.36 40.51 -3.65
CA LYS A 193 -22.48 40.25 -4.59
C LYS A 193 -22.98 38.79 -4.52
N LYS A 194 -22.08 37.81 -4.38
CA LYS A 194 -22.44 36.39 -4.24
C LYS A 194 -23.21 36.11 -2.94
N ASN A 195 -22.79 36.72 -1.83
CA ASN A 195 -23.48 36.54 -0.55
C ASN A 195 -24.87 37.20 -0.56
N ALA A 196 -24.99 38.40 -1.15
CA ALA A 196 -26.28 39.06 -1.35
C ALA A 196 -27.23 38.24 -2.24
N LEU A 197 -26.72 37.67 -3.34
CA LEU A 197 -27.50 36.80 -4.23
C LEU A 197 -27.97 35.52 -3.53
N ASN A 198 -27.11 34.88 -2.74
CA ASN A 198 -27.50 33.69 -1.96
C ASN A 198 -28.54 34.01 -0.89
N ALA A 199 -28.44 35.18 -0.23
CA ALA A 199 -29.47 35.64 0.69
C ALA A 199 -30.81 35.87 -0.02
N PHE A 200 -30.79 36.50 -1.20
CA PHE A 200 -31.97 36.73 -2.03
C PHE A 200 -32.62 35.41 -2.51
N ILE A 201 -31.83 34.45 -2.99
CA ILE A 201 -32.30 33.11 -3.39
C ILE A 201 -32.96 32.38 -2.20
N ASN A 202 -32.38 32.49 -1.01
CA ASN A 202 -32.95 31.87 0.19
C ASN A 202 -34.30 32.51 0.60
N VAL A 203 -34.44 33.83 0.44
CA VAL A 203 -35.71 34.53 0.65
C VAL A 203 -36.76 34.08 -0.37
N LEU A 204 -36.40 34.00 -1.66
CA LEU A 204 -37.30 33.52 -2.71
C LEU A 204 -37.75 32.07 -2.49
N ASN A 205 -36.82 31.18 -2.16
CA ASN A 205 -37.14 29.78 -1.86
C ASN A 205 -38.01 29.65 -0.60
N GLY A 206 -37.76 30.50 0.42
CA GLY A 206 -38.59 30.57 1.62
C GLY A 206 -40.02 31.02 1.31
N LYS A 207 -40.19 32.02 0.43
CA LYS A 207 -41.51 32.51 0.01
C LYS A 207 -42.26 31.49 -0.86
N ALA A 208 -41.60 30.93 -1.87
CA ALA A 208 -42.17 29.90 -2.74
C ALA A 208 -42.62 28.67 -1.93
N LYS A 209 -41.86 28.26 -0.91
CA LYS A 209 -42.24 27.16 -0.02
C LYS A 209 -43.47 27.47 0.84
N ARG A 210 -43.62 28.72 1.31
CA ARG A 210 -44.83 29.14 2.06
C ARG A 210 -46.06 29.14 1.15
N GLU A 211 -45.94 29.72 -0.05
CA GLU A 211 -47.03 29.74 -1.04
C GLU A 211 -47.43 28.32 -1.46
N LEU A 212 -46.46 27.44 -1.71
CA LEU A 212 -46.73 26.02 -2.02
C LEU A 212 -47.49 25.33 -0.88
N ASN A 213 -47.10 25.57 0.37
CA ASN A 213 -47.79 25.01 1.54
C ASN A 213 -49.21 25.56 1.72
N GLU A 214 -49.44 26.85 1.44
CA GLU A 214 -50.78 27.43 1.45
C GLU A 214 -51.66 26.84 0.34
N MET A 215 -51.11 26.64 -0.87
CA MET A 215 -51.84 25.95 -1.95
C MET A 215 -52.17 24.50 -1.58
N TYR A 216 -51.27 23.76 -0.95
CA TYR A 216 -51.58 22.40 -0.47
C TYR A 216 -52.70 22.42 0.58
N LYS A 217 -52.69 23.38 1.49
CA LYS A 217 -53.71 23.54 2.52
C LYS A 217 -55.08 23.90 1.91
N GLN A 218 -55.09 24.74 0.88
CA GLN A 218 -56.30 25.05 0.10
C GLN A 218 -56.80 23.82 -0.67
N LEU A 219 -55.89 23.05 -1.29
CA LEU A 219 -56.24 21.82 -2.01
C LEU A 219 -56.82 20.76 -1.08
N GLU A 220 -56.32 20.64 0.14
CA GLU A 220 -56.83 19.74 1.17
C GLU A 220 -58.23 20.17 1.62
N GLY A 221 -58.46 21.47 1.87
CA GLY A 221 -59.80 22.00 2.14
C GLY A 221 -60.78 21.83 0.97
N MET A 222 -60.29 21.88 -0.29
CA MET A 222 -61.11 21.58 -1.47
C MET A 222 -61.45 20.09 -1.59
N LYS A 223 -60.57 19.18 -1.15
CA LYS A 223 -60.87 17.73 -1.08
C LYS A 223 -61.93 17.45 -0.02
N GLU A 224 -61.77 18.02 1.17
CA GLU A 224 -62.78 17.91 2.24
C GLU A 224 -64.14 18.48 1.80
N SER A 225 -64.13 19.62 1.09
CA SER A 225 -65.33 20.20 0.51
C SER A 225 -65.93 19.34 -0.60
N ARG A 226 -65.12 18.72 -1.45
CA ARG A 226 -65.56 17.77 -2.47
C ARG A 226 -66.18 16.52 -1.86
N ASP A 227 -65.60 15.97 -0.81
CA ASP A 227 -66.11 14.79 -0.12
C ASP A 227 -67.42 15.12 0.63
N SER A 228 -67.51 16.30 1.25
CA SER A 228 -68.74 16.89 1.80
C SER A 228 -69.82 17.10 0.73
N ILE A 229 -69.46 17.61 -0.45
CA ILE A 229 -70.37 17.82 -1.58
C ILE A 229 -70.80 16.48 -2.18
N SER A 230 -69.92 15.48 -2.26
CA SER A 230 -70.26 14.13 -2.75
C SER A 230 -71.22 13.42 -1.80
N LEU A 231 -71.05 13.62 -0.48
CA LEU A 231 -71.95 13.09 0.54
C LEU A 231 -73.29 13.83 0.53
N LYS A 232 -73.28 15.16 0.34
CA LYS A 232 -74.50 15.97 0.18
C LYS A 232 -75.22 15.71 -1.14
N LEU A 233 -74.53 15.43 -2.24
CA LEU A 233 -75.10 15.05 -3.54
C LEU A 233 -75.71 13.65 -3.49
N GLY A 234 -75.12 12.73 -2.72
CA GLY A 234 -75.74 11.42 -2.42
C GLY A 234 -77.05 11.54 -1.64
N ILE A 235 -77.14 12.53 -0.74
CA ILE A 235 -78.36 12.84 0.02
C ILE A 235 -79.36 13.62 -0.86
N LEU A 236 -78.90 14.57 -1.70
CA LEU A 236 -79.73 15.36 -2.61
C LEU A 236 -80.40 14.52 -3.70
N ASN A 237 -79.71 13.52 -4.25
CA ASN A 237 -80.31 12.59 -5.22
C ASN A 237 -81.38 11.69 -4.59
N GLN A 238 -81.39 11.51 -3.26
CA GLN A 238 -82.45 10.79 -2.54
C GLN A 238 -83.59 11.71 -2.07
N VAL A 239 -83.39 13.02 -2.10
CA VAL A 239 -84.37 14.04 -1.69
C VAL A 239 -85.09 14.67 -2.90
N GLU A 240 -84.45 14.70 -4.07
CA GLU A 240 -85.08 15.14 -5.34
C GLU A 240 -86.19 14.21 -5.84
N GLU A 241 -86.19 12.92 -5.46
CA GLU A 241 -87.24 11.97 -5.83
C GLU A 241 -88.52 12.10 -4.98
N ILE A 242 -88.50 12.89 -3.90
CA ILE A 242 -89.61 13.03 -2.94
C ILE A 242 -90.29 14.41 -3.00
N LEU A 243 -89.67 15.44 -3.60
CA LEU A 243 -90.15 16.82 -3.50
C LEU A 243 -90.73 17.43 -4.79
N GLU A 244 -90.97 16.65 -5.83
CA GLU A 244 -91.46 17.16 -7.13
C GLU A 244 -92.92 17.68 -7.17
N PRO A 245 -93.78 17.52 -6.14
CA PRO A 245 -95.09 18.17 -6.17
C PRO A 245 -95.51 18.93 -4.89
N LEU A 246 -94.59 19.58 -4.16
CA LEU A 246 -94.94 20.19 -2.86
C LEU A 246 -94.66 21.68 -2.61
N ASP A 247 -94.28 22.52 -3.57
CA ASP A 247 -94.18 23.97 -3.25
C ASP A 247 -94.42 25.00 -4.37
N LYS A 248 -95.32 24.67 -5.31
CA LYS A 248 -96.29 25.68 -5.76
C LYS A 248 -97.44 25.64 -4.76
N ILE A 249 -97.50 26.66 -3.89
CA ILE A 249 -98.59 27.01 -2.95
C ILE A 249 -98.42 26.46 -1.52
N SER A 250 -97.69 27.18 -0.67
CA SER A 250 -98.32 28.01 0.38
C SER A 250 -97.25 28.86 1.08
N SER A 251 -97.05 30.12 0.72
CA SER A 251 -97.89 31.27 1.06
C SER A 251 -98.00 31.54 2.57
N ASN A 252 -97.36 32.65 2.94
CA ASN A 252 -97.79 33.66 3.91
C ASN A 252 -97.45 33.51 5.40
N THR A 253 -97.07 34.70 5.93
CA THR A 253 -97.27 35.22 7.31
C THR A 253 -96.21 34.77 8.34
N ILE A 254 -95.52 35.59 9.15
CA ILE A 254 -95.43 37.05 9.38
C ILE A 254 -94.42 37.28 10.54
N LEU A 255 -93.71 38.42 10.55
CA LEU A 255 -93.14 39.18 11.70
C LEU A 255 -92.05 38.54 12.62
N LEU A 256 -90.98 39.24 13.06
CA LEU A 256 -90.87 40.62 13.56
C LEU A 256 -89.47 41.22 13.31
N ILE A 257 -89.47 42.50 12.92
CA ILE A 257 -88.37 43.45 13.00
C ILE A 257 -88.44 44.09 14.40
N ASN A 258 -87.31 44.18 15.12
CA ASN A 258 -86.96 45.46 15.77
C ASN A 258 -85.43 45.61 15.83
N PRO A 259 -84.87 46.77 15.44
CA PRO A 259 -83.44 47.03 15.38
C PRO A 259 -83.00 47.82 16.61
N ALA A 260 -82.06 47.26 17.37
CA ALA A 260 -81.27 48.03 18.34
C ALA A 260 -79.96 47.30 18.64
N ASP A 261 -78.88 48.06 18.52
CA ASP A 261 -77.71 47.96 19.38
C ASP A 261 -76.74 46.79 19.20
N SER A 262 -75.81 46.99 18.26
CA SER A 262 -74.39 46.85 18.62
C SER A 262 -73.49 48.00 18.11
N THR A 263 -74.10 49.11 17.67
CA THR A 263 -73.52 50.46 17.57
C THR A 263 -73.00 51.04 18.90
N ILE A 264 -72.77 50.20 19.92
CA ILE A 264 -72.38 50.59 21.28
C ILE A 264 -71.00 50.03 21.67
N VAL A 265 -70.32 49.23 20.84
CA VAL A 265 -68.95 48.78 21.14
C VAL A 265 -67.87 49.54 20.35
N SER A 266 -68.18 50.08 19.16
CA SER A 266 -67.26 50.98 18.44
C SER A 266 -67.34 52.45 18.88
N LYS A 267 -68.20 52.79 19.85
CA LYS A 267 -68.28 54.13 20.46
C LYS A 267 -67.69 54.24 21.87
N ARG A 268 -67.01 53.21 22.37
CA ARG A 268 -66.36 53.22 23.71
C ARG A 268 -64.91 52.76 23.75
N LEU A 269 -64.24 52.69 22.60
CA LEU A 269 -62.77 52.64 22.53
C LEU A 269 -62.14 53.98 22.13
N GLU A 270 -62.90 55.07 22.18
CA GLU A 270 -62.38 56.45 22.23
C GLU A 270 -62.14 56.96 23.67
N ASN A 271 -62.42 56.17 24.71
CA ASN A 271 -62.12 56.58 26.09
C ASN A 271 -60.86 55.89 26.61
N LYS A 272 -59.78 56.68 26.73
CA LYS A 272 -58.65 56.41 27.62
C LYS A 272 -59.16 56.00 29.00
N GLU A 273 -58.84 54.78 29.42
CA GLU A 273 -58.46 54.46 30.80
C GLU A 273 -57.89 53.04 30.86
N LEU A 274 -56.58 53.00 31.21
CA LEU A 274 -55.93 52.07 32.12
C LEU A 274 -56.12 50.55 31.85
N GLY A 275 -55.07 49.75 31.61
CA GLY A 275 -53.65 50.01 31.71
C GLY A 275 -52.86 48.69 31.73
N LEU A 276 -51.54 48.85 31.63
CA LEU A 276 -50.47 47.90 31.94
C LEU A 276 -50.35 46.73 30.93
N GLY A 277 -49.32 46.63 30.09
CA GLY A 277 -48.10 47.41 30.01
C GLY A 277 -47.30 47.07 28.75
N ASN A 278 -46.48 48.05 28.36
CA ASN A 278 -45.22 47.99 27.61
C ASN A 278 -45.09 49.28 26.81
N ALA A 279 -44.95 50.40 27.52
CA ALA A 279 -44.58 51.69 26.96
C ALA A 279 -43.15 51.68 26.36
N ASP A 280 -42.33 50.68 26.70
CA ASP A 280 -40.99 50.46 26.15
C ASP A 280 -41.02 50.04 24.67
N LEU A 281 -42.10 49.39 24.21
CA LEU A 281 -42.24 48.93 22.81
C LEU A 281 -42.58 50.06 21.83
N LEU A 282 -43.15 51.18 22.30
CA LEU A 282 -43.52 52.31 21.43
C LEU A 282 -42.32 53.24 21.18
N GLU A 283 -41.40 53.39 22.14
CA GLU A 283 -40.16 54.14 21.95
C GLU A 283 -39.16 53.42 21.01
N GLU A 284 -39.13 52.08 21.04
CA GLU A 284 -38.31 51.26 20.14
C GLU A 284 -38.79 51.37 18.68
N VAL A 285 -40.11 51.38 18.44
CA VAL A 285 -40.72 51.56 17.10
C VAL A 285 -40.48 52.96 16.54
N ILE A 286 -40.50 54.01 17.38
CA ILE A 286 -40.24 55.40 16.95
C ILE A 286 -38.74 55.61 16.65
N ALA A 287 -37.84 54.91 17.34
CA ALA A 287 -36.40 54.93 17.04
C ALA A 287 -36.06 54.21 15.72
N GLU A 288 -36.69 53.05 15.45
CA GLU A 288 -36.54 52.34 14.17
C GLU A 288 -37.08 53.14 12.98
N GLN A 289 -38.19 53.88 13.15
CA GLN A 289 -38.76 54.72 12.09
C GLN A 289 -37.89 55.95 11.76
N LYS A 290 -37.14 56.49 12.73
CA LYS A 290 -36.14 57.56 12.50
C LYS A 290 -34.88 57.03 11.82
N TYR A 291 -34.46 55.79 12.13
CA TYR A 291 -33.34 55.13 11.47
C TYR A 291 -33.65 54.78 10.00
N LEU A 292 -34.85 54.27 9.71
CA LEU A 292 -35.29 53.95 8.33
C LEU A 292 -35.39 55.18 7.41
N ASN A 293 -35.73 56.36 7.94
CA ASN A 293 -35.83 57.58 7.15
C ASN A 293 -34.47 58.20 6.79
N SER A 294 -33.36 57.72 7.39
CA SER A 294 -32.01 58.18 7.07
C SER A 294 -31.41 57.53 5.81
N PHE A 295 -32.01 56.44 5.30
CA PHE A 295 -31.56 55.74 4.08
C PHE A 295 -32.13 56.32 2.76
N LYS A 296 -33.00 57.35 2.82
CA LYS A 296 -33.62 57.95 1.61
C LYS A 296 -32.78 59.04 0.93
N LYS A 297 -31.48 59.15 1.23
CA LYS A 297 -30.57 60.14 0.61
C LYS A 297 -29.37 59.54 -0.14
N ASP A 298 -29.38 58.22 -0.34
CA ASP A 298 -28.40 57.54 -1.19
C ASP A 298 -29.01 57.37 -2.59
N ASP A 299 -28.34 57.89 -3.63
CA ASP A 299 -28.86 57.88 -5.01
C ASP A 299 -29.08 56.45 -5.55
N SER A 300 -28.41 55.44 -4.97
CA SER A 300 -28.64 54.02 -5.27
C SER A 300 -29.94 53.44 -4.68
N VAL A 301 -30.47 54.04 -3.61
CA VAL A 301 -31.73 53.67 -2.96
C VAL A 301 -32.91 54.38 -3.63
N LYS A 302 -32.69 55.58 -4.19
CA LYS A 302 -33.69 56.28 -5.00
C LYS A 302 -34.06 55.50 -6.26
N GLU A 303 -33.07 54.93 -6.94
CA GLU A 303 -33.27 54.06 -8.11
C GLU A 303 -34.04 52.77 -7.72
N SER A 304 -33.78 52.22 -6.53
CA SER A 304 -34.50 51.05 -6.00
C SER A 304 -35.93 51.37 -5.55
N ILE A 305 -36.19 52.58 -5.05
CA ILE A 305 -37.52 53.05 -4.68
C ILE A 305 -38.35 53.39 -5.93
N GLU A 306 -37.76 54.01 -6.94
CA GLU A 306 -38.41 54.24 -8.24
C GLU A 306 -38.77 52.90 -8.91
N LEU A 307 -37.90 51.89 -8.83
CA LEU A 307 -38.19 50.53 -9.31
C LEU A 307 -39.31 49.85 -8.50
N LEU A 308 -39.39 50.08 -7.19
CA LEU A 308 -40.46 49.57 -6.33
C LEU A 308 -41.78 50.31 -6.53
N GLU A 309 -41.76 51.60 -6.83
CA GLU A 309 -42.94 52.39 -7.20
C GLU A 309 -43.44 52.02 -8.61
N GLU A 310 -42.53 51.71 -9.54
CA GLU A 310 -42.86 51.15 -10.85
C GLU A 310 -43.44 49.73 -10.72
N ILE A 311 -42.88 48.88 -9.86
CA ILE A 311 -43.44 47.56 -9.56
C ILE A 311 -44.81 47.69 -8.86
N SER A 312 -44.98 48.67 -7.96
CA SER A 312 -46.24 48.92 -7.26
C SER A 312 -47.32 49.47 -8.19
N SER A 313 -46.97 50.35 -9.14
CA SER A 313 -47.89 50.83 -10.16
C SER A 313 -48.27 49.71 -11.13
N LYS A 314 -47.30 48.89 -11.58
CA LYS A 314 -47.54 47.68 -12.39
C LYS A 314 -48.36 46.63 -11.65
N ARG A 315 -48.24 46.55 -10.32
CA ARG A 315 -49.05 45.67 -9.48
C ARG A 315 -50.47 46.19 -9.33
N LYS A 316 -50.68 47.49 -9.14
CA LYS A 316 -52.02 48.11 -9.15
C LYS A 316 -52.69 47.99 -10.53
N GLU A 317 -51.90 48.11 -11.59
CA GLU A 317 -52.35 47.88 -12.96
C GLU A 317 -52.74 46.42 -13.15
N LEU A 318 -51.93 45.46 -12.68
CA LEU A 318 -52.22 44.04 -12.67
C LEU A 318 -53.46 43.69 -11.81
N ASP A 319 -53.61 44.29 -10.63
CA ASP A 319 -54.75 44.08 -9.74
C ASP A 319 -56.03 44.69 -10.35
N SER A 320 -55.93 45.83 -11.05
CA SER A 320 -57.03 46.41 -11.83
C SER A 320 -57.37 45.55 -13.06
N LEU A 321 -56.37 44.94 -13.69
CA LEU A 321 -56.53 43.99 -14.78
C LEU A 321 -57.24 42.72 -14.28
N ILE A 322 -56.84 42.17 -13.13
CA ILE A 322 -57.45 41.00 -12.49
C ILE A 322 -58.88 41.32 -12.03
N GLN A 323 -59.15 42.52 -11.52
CA GLN A 323 -60.52 42.97 -11.19
C GLN A 323 -61.38 43.18 -12.45
N SER A 324 -60.81 43.66 -13.56
CA SER A 324 -61.52 43.69 -14.86
C SER A 324 -61.70 42.29 -15.48
N TYR A 325 -60.79 41.36 -15.18
CA TYR A 325 -60.78 39.98 -15.66
C TYR A 325 -61.89 39.13 -15.03
N ASN A 326 -62.25 39.42 -13.78
CA ASN A 326 -63.40 38.77 -13.11
C ASN A 326 -64.76 39.30 -13.58
N GLY A 327 -64.81 40.32 -14.45
CA GLY A 327 -66.04 40.97 -14.91
C GLY A 327 -66.45 40.74 -16.37
N SER A 328 -65.65 40.10 -17.23
CA SER A 328 -66.08 39.85 -18.62
C SER A 328 -65.30 38.72 -19.32
N HIS A 329 -65.95 37.57 -19.46
CA HIS A 329 -65.56 36.52 -20.40
C HIS A 329 -65.69 37.04 -21.83
N LEU A 330 -64.57 37.14 -22.58
CA LEU A 330 -64.44 36.91 -24.05
C LEU A 330 -63.22 37.60 -24.70
N THR A 331 -61.97 37.32 -24.28
CA THR A 331 -60.77 37.57 -25.12
C THR A 331 -59.53 36.78 -24.63
N GLU A 332 -59.59 35.45 -24.67
CA GLU A 332 -58.56 34.58 -24.07
C GLU A 332 -57.31 34.29 -24.91
N ASN A 333 -57.20 34.73 -26.18
CA ASN A 333 -56.07 34.30 -27.03
C ASN A 333 -54.92 35.30 -27.21
N LEU A 334 -55.08 36.58 -26.85
CA LEU A 334 -54.01 37.58 -27.07
C LEU A 334 -53.06 37.77 -25.88
N ASN A 335 -53.47 37.48 -24.64
CA ASN A 335 -52.62 37.67 -23.46
C ASN A 335 -51.72 36.47 -23.11
N PHE A 336 -52.08 35.25 -23.52
CA PHE A 336 -51.21 34.08 -23.33
C PHE A 336 -49.90 34.16 -24.14
N SER A 337 -49.94 34.79 -25.33
CA SER A 337 -48.75 35.00 -26.16
C SER A 337 -47.71 35.88 -25.47
N ASN A 338 -48.13 36.98 -24.86
CA ASN A 338 -47.23 37.91 -24.17
C ASN A 338 -46.64 37.32 -22.89
N VAL A 339 -47.42 36.49 -22.17
CA VAL A 339 -46.92 35.76 -21.00
C VAL A 339 -45.89 34.70 -21.42
N ASN A 340 -46.15 33.96 -22.51
CA ASN A 340 -45.21 32.96 -23.03
C ASN A 340 -43.92 33.59 -23.58
N LEU A 341 -44.00 34.76 -24.22
CA LEU A 341 -42.82 35.50 -24.67
C LEU A 341 -41.95 35.93 -23.48
N ARG A 342 -42.55 36.53 -22.44
CA ARG A 342 -41.82 36.90 -21.22
C ARG A 342 -41.24 35.68 -20.48
N LEU A 343 -41.96 34.55 -20.48
CA LEU A 343 -41.46 33.31 -19.88
C LEU A 343 -40.25 32.76 -20.66
N ASN A 344 -40.28 32.83 -21.98
CA ASN A 344 -39.15 32.46 -22.83
C ASN A 344 -37.94 33.39 -22.62
N ASP A 345 -38.16 34.69 -22.51
CA ASP A 345 -37.08 35.67 -22.24
C ASP A 345 -36.45 35.41 -20.87
N LEU A 346 -37.26 35.14 -19.85
CA LEU A 346 -36.77 34.78 -18.51
C LEU A 346 -36.01 33.44 -18.54
N THR A 347 -36.48 32.47 -19.32
CA THR A 347 -35.80 31.17 -19.48
C THR A 347 -34.46 31.34 -20.19
N GLN A 348 -34.38 32.21 -21.21
CA GLN A 348 -33.13 32.54 -21.89
C GLN A 348 -32.17 33.32 -20.99
N ALA A 349 -32.67 34.27 -20.19
CA ALA A 349 -31.87 35.00 -19.22
C ALA A 349 -31.30 34.04 -18.15
N GLN A 350 -32.12 33.11 -17.64
CA GLN A 350 -31.66 32.09 -16.69
C GLN A 350 -30.59 31.18 -17.31
N LYS A 351 -30.78 30.75 -18.56
CA LYS A 351 -29.78 29.95 -19.29
C LYS A 351 -28.47 30.71 -19.47
N THR A 352 -28.53 32.00 -19.78
CA THR A 352 -27.37 32.87 -19.95
C THR A 352 -26.60 33.06 -18.64
N ILE A 353 -27.32 33.32 -17.53
CA ILE A 353 -26.74 33.42 -16.19
C ILE A 353 -26.07 32.10 -15.78
N ASN A 354 -26.73 30.97 -16.01
CA ASN A 354 -26.15 29.66 -15.71
C ASN A 354 -24.88 29.38 -16.52
N ASN A 355 -24.86 29.76 -17.81
CA ASN A 355 -23.67 29.64 -18.65
C ASN A 355 -22.53 30.55 -18.18
N GLN A 356 -22.82 31.78 -17.72
CA GLN A 356 -21.84 32.69 -17.15
C GLN A 356 -21.29 32.17 -15.80
N ILE A 357 -22.13 31.63 -14.94
CA ILE A 357 -21.70 31.00 -13.68
C ILE A 357 -20.81 29.78 -13.98
N GLN A 358 -21.18 28.97 -14.97
CA GLN A 358 -20.36 27.83 -15.40
C GLN A 358 -19.01 28.27 -15.99
N SER A 359 -18.97 29.33 -16.80
CA SER A 359 -17.70 29.81 -17.37
C SER A 359 -16.80 30.45 -16.31
N GLN A 360 -17.36 31.25 -15.40
CA GLN A 360 -16.61 31.86 -14.29
C GLN A 360 -16.12 30.81 -13.29
N SER A 361 -16.94 29.82 -12.92
CA SER A 361 -16.50 28.73 -12.05
C SER A 361 -15.39 27.88 -12.68
N LYS A 362 -15.44 27.65 -14.01
CA LYS A 362 -14.36 27.00 -14.76
C LYS A 362 -13.08 27.84 -14.76
N ASN A 363 -13.18 29.16 -14.90
CA ASN A 363 -12.02 30.06 -14.87
C ASN A 363 -11.39 30.16 -13.47
N ILE A 364 -12.19 30.31 -12.41
CA ILE A 364 -11.70 30.31 -11.02
C ILE A 364 -11.07 28.96 -10.66
N SER A 365 -11.70 27.85 -11.05
CA SER A 365 -11.12 26.51 -10.86
C SER A 365 -9.80 26.36 -11.60
N ASN A 366 -9.66 26.90 -12.81
CA ASN A 366 -8.40 26.85 -13.55
C ASN A 366 -7.31 27.75 -12.93
N GLN A 367 -7.69 28.88 -12.33
CA GLN A 367 -6.78 29.82 -11.69
C GLN A 367 -6.30 29.29 -10.31
N GLU A 368 -7.20 28.76 -9.48
CA GLU A 368 -6.84 28.08 -8.22
C GLU A 368 -5.98 26.82 -8.45
N VAL A 369 -6.24 26.07 -9.54
CA VAL A 369 -5.41 24.92 -9.93
C VAL A 369 -4.01 25.36 -10.37
N ASN A 370 -3.88 26.51 -11.03
CA ASN A 370 -2.58 27.03 -11.43
C ASN A 370 -1.80 27.64 -10.26
N ASP A 371 -2.47 28.27 -9.29
CA ASP A 371 -1.82 28.80 -8.08
C ASP A 371 -1.39 27.70 -7.09
N GLY A 372 -2.10 26.57 -7.09
CA GLY A 372 -1.85 25.41 -6.23
C GLY A 372 -0.73 24.48 -6.70
N LEU A 373 -0.32 24.54 -7.97
CA LEU A 373 0.79 23.76 -8.52
C LEU A 373 2.10 24.55 -8.42
N LYS A 374 3.06 24.04 -7.65
CA LYS A 374 4.38 24.66 -7.51
C LYS A 374 5.42 23.84 -8.28
N ARG A 375 6.29 24.53 -9.01
CA ARG A 375 7.40 23.90 -9.73
C ARG A 375 8.42 23.38 -8.72
N PHE A 376 8.65 22.07 -8.76
CA PHE A 376 9.56 21.35 -7.89
C PHE A 376 10.71 20.79 -8.72
N LYS A 377 11.92 21.22 -8.40
CA LYS A 377 13.14 20.72 -9.01
C LYS A 377 13.65 19.56 -8.17
N VAL A 378 13.67 18.37 -8.77
CA VAL A 378 14.20 17.16 -8.15
C VAL A 378 15.72 17.28 -8.06
N GLU A 379 16.26 17.07 -6.87
CA GLU A 379 17.71 17.04 -6.62
C GLU A 379 18.22 15.61 -6.56
N GLU A 380 17.43 14.72 -5.95
CA GLU A 380 17.77 13.31 -5.79
C GLU A 380 16.51 12.45 -5.66
N VAL A 381 16.54 11.28 -6.28
CA VAL A 381 15.56 10.21 -6.07
C VAL A 381 16.32 8.97 -5.66
N GLU A 382 16.04 8.47 -4.46
CA GLU A 382 16.53 7.19 -3.98
C GLU A 382 15.34 6.26 -3.84
N PHE A 383 15.45 5.02 -4.34
CA PHE A 383 14.52 3.98 -3.94
C PHE A 383 15.18 2.63 -3.76
N GLU A 384 14.68 1.90 -2.76
CA GLU A 384 15.07 0.54 -2.43
C GLU A 384 14.03 -0.43 -2.97
N ILE A 385 14.44 -1.28 -3.91
CA ILE A 385 13.68 -2.46 -4.29
C ILE A 385 14.15 -3.62 -3.43
N ASN A 386 13.22 -4.30 -2.78
CA ASN A 386 13.52 -5.42 -1.91
C ASN A 386 12.28 -6.33 -1.76
N ASP A 387 12.47 -7.64 -1.90
CA ASP A 387 11.40 -8.66 -1.85
C ASP A 387 10.24 -8.34 -2.80
N GLY A 388 10.54 -7.76 -3.98
CA GLY A 388 9.53 -7.41 -4.98
C GLY A 388 8.67 -6.17 -4.66
N TYR A 389 9.07 -5.40 -3.65
CA TYR A 389 8.48 -4.10 -3.31
C TYR A 389 9.47 -2.97 -3.53
N MET A 390 8.99 -1.78 -3.88
CA MET A 390 9.70 -0.53 -3.56
C MET A 390 9.43 -0.24 -2.07
N LYS A 391 10.34 -0.68 -1.19
CA LYS A 391 10.18 -0.57 0.27
C LYS A 391 10.31 0.88 0.72
N ARG A 392 11.32 1.57 0.20
CA ARG A 392 11.59 2.98 0.46
C ARG A 392 11.75 3.73 -0.85
N ILE A 393 11.10 4.87 -0.96
CA ILE A 393 11.26 5.85 -2.02
C ILE A 393 11.42 7.18 -1.31
N GLU A 394 12.50 7.88 -1.59
CA GLU A 394 12.80 9.19 -1.06
C GLU A 394 13.09 10.14 -2.23
N ILE A 395 12.33 11.23 -2.31
CA ILE A 395 12.50 12.25 -3.34
C ILE A 395 12.84 13.55 -2.65
N LEU A 396 14.08 13.98 -2.87
CA LEU A 396 14.62 15.23 -2.38
C LEU A 396 14.58 16.28 -3.49
N GLY A 397 14.19 17.50 -3.14
CA GLY A 397 14.23 18.59 -4.09
C GLY A 397 13.82 19.94 -3.50
N LYS A 398 13.75 20.95 -4.36
CA LYS A 398 13.49 22.34 -3.99
C LYS A 398 12.36 22.93 -4.82
N ILE A 399 11.55 23.76 -4.19
CA ILE A 399 10.53 24.53 -4.89
C ILE A 399 11.18 25.80 -5.44
N GLU A 400 11.07 26.01 -6.74
CA GLU A 400 11.74 27.14 -7.42
C GLU A 400 11.14 28.49 -7.02
N THR A 401 9.83 28.51 -6.71
CA THR A 401 9.14 29.71 -6.24
C THR A 401 9.23 29.80 -4.72
N PRO A 402 9.84 30.87 -4.14
CA PRO A 402 9.95 31.00 -2.70
C PRO A 402 8.57 31.05 -2.05
N PHE A 403 8.35 30.23 -1.02
CA PHE A 403 7.18 30.39 -0.15
C PHE A 403 7.34 31.64 0.71
N ARG A 404 6.22 32.24 1.08
CA ARG A 404 6.21 33.10 2.25
C ARG A 404 6.59 32.23 3.45
N LYS A 405 7.68 32.56 4.15
CA LYS A 405 8.21 31.80 5.30
C LYS A 405 7.12 31.43 6.33
N SER A 406 6.07 32.24 6.43
CA SER A 406 4.91 32.00 7.30
C SER A 406 4.09 30.75 6.97
N GLU A 407 4.15 30.22 5.74
CA GLU A 407 3.27 29.11 5.32
C GLU A 407 3.83 27.73 5.67
N PHE A 408 5.14 27.62 5.91
CA PHE A 408 5.82 26.34 6.14
C PHE A 408 6.96 26.52 7.16
N TYR A 409 6.67 26.22 8.44
CA TYR A 409 7.59 26.45 9.56
C TYR A 409 8.76 25.44 9.64
N ASN A 410 8.81 24.45 8.75
CA ASN A 410 9.73 23.29 8.81
C ASN A 410 10.60 23.11 7.56
N PHE A 411 10.80 24.14 6.75
CA PHE A 411 11.88 24.08 5.78
C PHE A 411 13.20 24.04 6.54
N ASN A 412 14.01 22.99 6.31
CA ASN A 412 15.42 23.05 6.63
C ASN A 412 15.99 24.36 6.04
N ASN A 413 16.98 24.98 6.68
CA ASN A 413 17.56 26.25 6.22
C ASN A 413 17.98 26.22 4.73
N SER A 414 18.13 25.04 4.12
CA SER A 414 18.41 24.80 2.71
C SER A 414 17.21 24.90 1.75
N GLY A 415 15.96 25.00 2.24
CA GLY A 415 14.76 25.02 1.39
C GLY A 415 14.40 23.67 0.75
N THR A 416 14.99 22.58 1.24
CA THR A 416 14.81 21.22 0.67
C THR A 416 13.56 20.56 1.24
N ILE A 417 12.80 19.86 0.41
CA ILE A 417 11.61 19.08 0.76
C ILE A 417 11.87 17.61 0.44
N ILE A 418 11.41 16.75 1.33
CA ILE A 418 11.52 15.30 1.21
C ILE A 418 10.10 14.73 1.09
N PHE A 419 9.89 13.93 0.04
CA PHE A 419 8.70 13.09 -0.13
C PHE A 419 9.10 11.64 0.06
N GLU A 420 8.33 10.91 0.88
CA GLU A 420 8.57 9.49 1.13
C GLU A 420 7.29 8.65 1.05
N ASN A 421 7.43 7.39 0.67
CA ASN A 421 6.32 6.45 0.71
C ASN A 421 6.05 6.00 2.15
N GLN A 422 4.79 5.99 2.56
CA GLN A 422 4.40 5.55 3.90
C GLN A 422 4.18 4.03 4.01
N ILE A 423 4.06 3.36 2.87
CA ILE A 423 3.75 1.93 2.73
C ILE A 423 4.59 1.42 1.57
N PRO A 424 5.20 0.22 1.69
CA PRO A 424 5.87 -0.44 0.58
C PRO A 424 4.93 -0.59 -0.62
N ILE A 425 5.43 -0.29 -1.81
CA ILE A 425 4.66 -0.34 -3.05
C ILE A 425 5.04 -1.60 -3.80
N GLY A 426 4.05 -2.42 -4.20
CA GLY A 426 4.33 -3.58 -5.03
C GLY A 426 5.02 -3.19 -6.35
N PHE A 427 5.99 -3.98 -6.78
CA PHE A 427 6.72 -3.70 -8.02
C PHE A 427 7.06 -4.97 -8.83
N SER A 428 6.33 -6.06 -8.56
CA SER A 428 6.60 -7.38 -9.16
C SER A 428 5.58 -7.78 -10.22
N ARG A 429 4.34 -7.27 -10.12
CA ARG A 429 3.24 -7.67 -11.00
C ARG A 429 2.90 -6.59 -12.01
N THR A 430 2.32 -6.99 -13.14
CA THR A 430 1.92 -6.04 -14.19
C THR A 430 0.77 -5.15 -13.69
N MET A 431 -0.04 -5.66 -12.76
CA MET A 431 -1.07 -4.86 -12.09
C MET A 431 -0.45 -3.79 -11.19
N ASP A 432 0.62 -4.12 -10.46
CA ASP A 432 1.32 -3.16 -9.61
C ASP A 432 1.82 -1.96 -10.43
N LEU A 433 2.36 -2.21 -11.63
CA LEU A 433 2.80 -1.16 -12.55
C LEU A 433 1.67 -0.23 -12.99
N LYS A 434 0.45 -0.74 -13.13
CA LYS A 434 -0.74 0.09 -13.42
C LYS A 434 -1.18 0.88 -12.20
N GLU A 435 -0.97 0.35 -11.00
CA GLU A 435 -1.31 1.00 -9.74
C GLU A 435 -0.36 2.16 -9.39
N LEU A 436 0.88 2.17 -9.91
CA LEU A 436 1.81 3.30 -9.75
C LEU A 436 1.19 4.64 -10.14
N ASN A 437 0.29 4.63 -11.15
CA ASN A 437 -0.46 5.80 -11.61
C ASN A 437 -1.48 6.36 -10.61
N ASN A 438 -1.63 5.76 -9.43
CA ASN A 438 -2.57 6.20 -8.40
C ASN A 438 -1.88 6.50 -7.06
N ILE A 439 -0.54 6.52 -7.04
CA ILE A 439 0.23 6.67 -5.81
C ILE A 439 0.65 8.12 -5.63
N TYR A 440 0.28 8.67 -4.47
CA TYR A 440 0.64 10.01 -4.04
C TYR A 440 1.53 9.94 -2.81
N PHE A 441 2.62 10.70 -2.84
CA PHE A 441 3.42 11.00 -1.67
C PHE A 441 2.98 12.31 -1.06
N PHE A 442 3.11 12.36 0.26
CA PHE A 442 2.83 13.55 1.05
C PHE A 442 4.11 13.88 1.80
N ASN A 443 4.42 15.17 1.93
CA ASN A 443 5.55 15.58 2.74
C ASN A 443 5.27 15.29 4.23
N ASN A 444 6.13 14.52 4.89
CA ASN A 444 5.89 14.10 6.27
C ASN A 444 6.05 15.23 7.31
N TYR A 445 6.55 16.40 6.91
CA TYR A 445 6.84 17.54 7.78
C TYR A 445 5.80 18.69 7.75
N ALA A 446 4.60 18.46 7.22
CA ALA A 446 3.56 19.49 7.20
C ALA A 446 2.98 19.73 8.61
N ILE A 447 3.41 20.82 9.27
CA ILE A 447 2.85 21.28 10.57
C ILE A 447 1.46 21.93 10.40
N SER A 448 1.16 22.49 9.22
CA SER A 448 -0.11 23.15 8.92
C SER A 448 -1.05 22.23 8.12
N ASN A 449 -2.35 22.55 8.06
CA ASN A 449 -3.37 21.84 7.26
C ASN A 449 -3.12 21.83 5.73
N ARG A 450 -1.93 22.25 5.29
CA ARG A 450 -1.47 22.26 3.91
C ARG A 450 -0.31 21.28 3.79
N SER A 451 -0.58 20.09 3.27
CA SER A 451 0.46 19.15 2.86
C SER A 451 0.76 19.35 1.38
N LEU A 452 2.03 19.31 1.00
CA LEU A 452 2.39 19.15 -0.39
C LEU A 452 2.18 17.69 -0.75
N SER A 453 1.59 17.47 -1.92
CA SER A 453 1.46 16.14 -2.50
C SER A 453 2.13 16.07 -3.85
N LEU A 454 2.67 14.89 -4.12
CA LEU A 454 3.41 14.58 -5.33
C LEU A 454 2.95 13.24 -5.86
N HIS A 455 2.68 13.16 -7.17
CA HIS A 455 2.34 11.89 -7.79
C HIS A 455 3.61 11.11 -8.15
N LEU A 456 3.64 9.81 -7.86
CA LEU A 456 4.84 8.99 -8.10
C LEU A 456 5.25 9.01 -9.57
N THR A 457 4.30 8.98 -10.51
CA THR A 457 4.61 8.96 -11.95
C THR A 457 5.02 10.30 -12.51
N ASP A 458 4.84 11.39 -11.76
CA ASP A 458 5.43 12.67 -12.17
C ASP A 458 6.96 12.59 -12.05
N VAL A 459 7.46 11.82 -11.07
CA VAL A 459 8.88 11.57 -10.82
C VAL A 459 9.38 10.40 -11.66
N LEU A 460 8.71 9.24 -11.56
CA LEU A 460 8.98 8.04 -12.33
C LEU A 460 8.13 8.05 -13.60
N GLU A 461 8.57 8.81 -14.60
CA GLU A 461 7.84 9.07 -15.84
C GLU A 461 7.41 7.78 -16.55
N LEU A 462 8.34 6.83 -16.67
CA LEU A 462 8.08 5.58 -17.39
C LEU A 462 8.94 4.45 -16.83
N TYR A 463 8.28 3.32 -16.49
CA TYR A 463 8.95 2.03 -16.35
C TYR A 463 8.71 1.19 -17.61
N ASN A 464 9.76 1.01 -18.41
CA ASN A 464 9.74 0.16 -19.59
C ASN A 464 10.20 -1.25 -19.22
N LYS A 465 9.25 -2.15 -18.93
CA LYS A 465 9.53 -3.55 -18.64
C LYS A 465 10.20 -4.23 -19.83
N LYS A 466 11.28 -4.99 -19.59
CA LYS A 466 11.88 -5.85 -20.63
C LYS A 466 11.40 -7.28 -20.45
N MET A 467 10.71 -7.78 -21.47
CA MET A 467 10.26 -9.17 -21.52
C MET A 467 11.29 -10.01 -22.28
N GLU A 468 11.51 -11.23 -21.81
CA GLU A 468 12.38 -12.22 -22.44
C GLU A 468 11.51 -13.42 -22.84
N VAL A 469 11.92 -14.16 -23.87
CA VAL A 469 11.20 -15.36 -24.33
C VAL A 469 11.10 -16.36 -23.18
N ASP A 470 9.90 -16.95 -23.01
CA ASP A 470 9.57 -17.92 -21.96
C ASP A 470 9.74 -17.43 -20.51
N ARG A 471 9.75 -16.11 -20.29
CA ARG A 471 9.84 -15.52 -18.95
C ARG A 471 8.67 -14.58 -18.69
N ASN A 472 7.84 -14.97 -17.72
CA ASN A 472 6.74 -14.13 -17.20
C ASN A 472 7.15 -13.26 -16.01
N ASP A 473 8.36 -13.43 -15.49
CA ASP A 473 8.92 -12.64 -14.40
C ASP A 473 9.75 -11.46 -14.94
N PHE A 474 9.35 -10.26 -14.52
CA PHE A 474 10.00 -8.97 -14.81
C PHE A 474 10.26 -8.19 -13.51
N SER A 475 10.25 -8.89 -12.37
CA SER A 475 10.57 -8.31 -11.07
C SER A 475 12.07 -7.99 -11.02
N PRO A 476 12.46 -6.77 -10.62
CA PRO A 476 13.86 -6.46 -10.42
C PRO A 476 14.48 -7.22 -9.23
N GLU A 477 15.80 -7.37 -9.24
CA GLU A 477 16.56 -7.81 -8.07
C GLU A 477 16.52 -6.76 -6.96
N ASP A 478 16.77 -7.22 -5.74
CA ASP A 478 16.96 -6.35 -4.59
C ASP A 478 18.13 -5.40 -4.84
N GLN A 479 17.84 -4.10 -4.90
CA GLN A 479 18.82 -3.06 -5.24
C GLN A 479 18.38 -1.69 -4.75
N ILE A 480 19.36 -0.82 -4.49
CA ILE A 480 19.13 0.60 -4.23
C ILE A 480 19.45 1.36 -5.51
N VAL A 481 18.49 2.16 -5.97
CA VAL A 481 18.63 3.01 -7.15
C VAL A 481 18.71 4.45 -6.70
N ILE A 482 19.84 5.09 -7.01
CA ILE A 482 20.06 6.51 -6.75
C ILE A 482 20.12 7.24 -8.10
N TYR A 483 19.27 8.26 -8.24
CA TYR A 483 19.23 9.15 -9.39
C TYR A 483 19.40 10.60 -8.94
N LYS A 484 20.46 11.23 -9.42
CA LYS A 484 20.77 12.65 -9.21
C LYS A 484 20.72 13.38 -10.55
N PRO A 485 19.64 14.11 -10.86
CA PRO A 485 19.50 14.79 -12.16
C PRO A 485 20.59 15.81 -12.47
N ILE A 486 21.15 16.46 -11.44
CA ILE A 486 22.19 17.50 -11.61
C ILE A 486 23.50 16.86 -12.11
N GLU A 487 23.81 15.65 -11.63
CA GLU A 487 25.04 14.93 -11.95
C GLU A 487 24.87 14.06 -13.20
N ASN A 488 23.69 13.46 -13.38
CA ASN A 488 23.42 12.50 -14.45
C ASN A 488 22.59 13.13 -15.57
N LYS A 489 23.21 13.37 -16.73
CA LYS A 489 22.51 13.86 -17.94
C LYS A 489 21.47 12.86 -18.47
N THR A 490 21.65 11.57 -18.20
CA THR A 490 20.70 10.53 -18.61
C THR A 490 19.64 10.34 -17.54
N SER A 491 18.38 10.61 -17.90
CA SER A 491 17.22 10.37 -17.05
C SER A 491 16.86 8.89 -16.87
N LYS A 492 17.64 7.97 -17.44
CA LYS A 492 17.33 6.54 -17.46
C LYS A 492 18.22 5.76 -16.50
N LYS A 493 17.64 4.85 -15.73
CA LYS A 493 18.35 3.83 -14.95
C LYS A 493 17.84 2.45 -15.34
N VAL A 494 18.77 1.52 -15.51
CA VAL A 494 18.49 0.12 -15.82
C VAL A 494 18.28 -0.63 -14.50
N LEU A 495 17.19 -1.39 -14.41
CA LEU A 495 16.94 -2.32 -13.32
C LEU A 495 17.28 -3.74 -13.79
N TYR A 496 18.09 -4.44 -13.02
CA TYR A 496 18.47 -5.82 -13.32
C TYR A 496 17.54 -6.83 -12.64
N LYS A 497 17.40 -8.03 -13.20
CA LYS A 497 16.71 -9.16 -12.57
C LYS A 497 17.63 -9.89 -11.61
N GLU A 498 17.03 -10.65 -10.70
CA GLU A 498 17.77 -11.52 -9.80
C GLU A 498 18.60 -12.53 -10.61
N SER A 499 19.87 -12.66 -10.24
CA SER A 499 20.74 -13.67 -10.85
C SER A 499 20.14 -15.06 -10.67
N SER A 500 20.12 -15.87 -11.73
CA SER A 500 19.64 -17.26 -11.66
C SER A 500 20.37 -18.09 -10.60
N LYS A 501 21.57 -17.66 -10.22
CA LYS A 501 22.35 -18.24 -9.12
C LYS A 501 21.64 -18.17 -7.76
N LYS A 502 20.80 -17.15 -7.53
CA LYS A 502 20.10 -16.90 -6.26
C LYS A 502 18.69 -17.50 -6.20
N ILE A 503 18.30 -18.33 -7.18
CA ILE A 503 16.94 -18.90 -7.24
C ILE A 503 16.67 -19.90 -6.11
N LEU A 504 17.64 -20.70 -5.70
CA LEU A 504 17.44 -21.71 -4.65
C LEU A 504 18.41 -21.46 -3.49
N GLU A 505 17.85 -21.13 -2.33
CA GLU A 505 18.60 -21.03 -1.07
C GLU A 505 18.57 -22.40 -0.39
N ALA A 506 19.76 -22.93 -0.07
CA ALA A 506 19.93 -24.08 0.80
C ALA A 506 20.41 -23.60 2.17
N GLU A 507 19.76 -24.04 3.23
CA GLU A 507 20.16 -23.86 4.63
C GLU A 507 20.64 -25.21 5.15
N VAL A 508 21.92 -25.32 5.50
CA VAL A 508 22.50 -26.54 6.08
C VAL A 508 22.70 -26.32 7.57
N TYR A 509 22.14 -27.21 8.38
CA TYR A 509 22.17 -27.17 9.84
C TYR A 509 22.89 -28.39 10.39
N THR A 510 23.61 -28.19 11.49
CA THR A 510 24.09 -29.25 12.37
C THR A 510 23.42 -29.12 13.74
N ASP A 511 22.93 -30.23 14.30
CA ASP A 511 22.26 -30.24 15.61
C ASP A 511 23.23 -30.68 16.73
N PHE A 512 23.50 -29.80 17.69
CA PHE A 512 24.37 -30.10 18.82
C PHE A 512 23.73 -31.06 19.83
N VAL A 513 22.39 -31.10 19.93
CA VAL A 513 21.69 -32.07 20.81
C VAL A 513 21.80 -33.49 20.26
N GLY A 514 21.91 -33.61 18.93
CA GLY A 514 22.10 -34.87 18.21
C GLY A 514 23.51 -35.43 18.23
N ILE A 515 24.50 -34.71 18.77
CA ILE A 515 25.89 -35.23 18.89
C ILE A 515 25.98 -36.40 19.88
N ASN A 516 25.03 -36.51 20.81
CA ASN A 516 24.93 -37.68 21.65
C ASN A 516 24.32 -38.83 20.84
N GLU A 517 25.06 -39.91 20.62
CA GLU A 517 24.68 -41.10 19.82
C GLU A 517 23.33 -41.71 20.25
N THR A 518 22.88 -41.43 21.47
CA THR A 518 21.58 -41.91 21.99
C THR A 518 20.37 -41.12 21.48
N ASN A 519 20.59 -39.95 20.86
CA ASN A 519 19.54 -39.08 20.37
C ASN A 519 19.42 -39.15 18.84
N PRO A 520 18.34 -39.72 18.28
CA PRO A 520 18.09 -39.78 16.83
C PRO A 520 17.73 -38.43 16.21
N ASN A 521 18.26 -37.31 16.72
CA ASN A 521 18.12 -36.04 16.02
C ASN A 521 19.02 -36.07 14.77
N GLY A 522 18.55 -35.52 13.65
CA GLY A 522 19.37 -35.40 12.45
C GLY A 522 20.64 -34.61 12.72
N LEU A 523 21.79 -35.27 12.63
CA LEU A 523 23.11 -34.65 12.80
C LEU A 523 23.30 -33.51 11.79
N VAL A 524 22.84 -33.73 10.56
CA VAL A 524 22.86 -32.75 9.48
C VAL A 524 21.48 -32.66 8.85
N GLN A 525 20.95 -31.45 8.73
CA GLN A 525 19.68 -31.17 8.09
C GLN A 525 19.88 -30.14 6.98
N THR A 526 19.45 -30.44 5.76
CA THR A 526 19.50 -29.51 4.63
C THR A 526 18.08 -29.09 4.27
N GLU A 527 17.77 -27.80 4.31
CA GLU A 527 16.50 -27.21 3.90
C GLU A 527 16.72 -26.40 2.61
N VAL A 528 16.10 -26.80 1.51
CA VAL A 528 16.11 -26.06 0.24
C VAL A 528 14.77 -25.36 0.06
N LYS A 529 14.75 -24.06 -0.21
CA LYS A 529 13.53 -23.29 -0.37
C LYS A 529 13.67 -22.17 -1.39
N LYS A 530 12.54 -21.75 -1.97
CA LYS A 530 12.41 -20.51 -2.75
C LYS A 530 11.09 -19.85 -2.41
N GLU A 531 11.13 -18.56 -2.16
CA GLU A 531 9.92 -17.75 -2.01
C GLU A 531 9.47 -17.22 -3.37
N ILE A 532 8.18 -17.38 -3.67
CA ILE A 532 7.54 -16.91 -4.89
C ILE A 532 6.45 -15.92 -4.49
N ILE A 533 6.61 -14.67 -4.89
CA ILE A 533 5.69 -13.58 -4.54
C ILE A 533 4.43 -13.71 -5.39
N LEU A 534 3.27 -13.78 -4.72
CA LEU A 534 1.94 -13.89 -5.34
C LEU A 534 1.19 -12.56 -5.31
N ASN A 535 1.27 -11.84 -4.18
CA ASN A 535 0.56 -10.59 -3.97
C ASN A 535 1.41 -9.58 -3.22
N THR A 536 1.57 -8.40 -3.81
CA THR A 536 2.33 -7.27 -3.24
C THR A 536 1.41 -6.14 -2.77
N SER A 537 0.09 -6.39 -2.68
CA SER A 537 -0.85 -5.39 -2.16
C SER A 537 -0.66 -5.22 -0.64
N ARG A 538 -0.52 -3.97 -0.19
CA ARG A 538 -0.40 -3.58 1.21
C ARG A 538 -1.51 -2.59 1.55
N TYR A 539 -2.16 -2.79 2.69
CA TYR A 539 -3.22 -1.93 3.19
C TYR A 539 -2.85 -1.39 4.58
N ARG A 540 -3.10 -0.10 4.79
CA ARG A 540 -2.93 0.56 6.10
C ARG A 540 -4.30 1.01 6.60
N PRO A 541 -4.89 0.31 7.59
CA PRO A 541 -6.28 0.53 8.01
C PRO A 541 -6.51 1.90 8.64
N SER A 542 -5.49 2.50 9.22
CA SER A 542 -5.58 3.79 9.89
C SER A 542 -4.29 4.59 9.72
N LYS A 543 -4.41 5.92 9.62
CA LYS A 543 -3.23 6.79 9.65
C LYS A 543 -2.54 6.75 11.01
N PHE A 544 -3.29 6.56 12.10
CA PHE A 544 -2.78 6.54 13.47
C PHE A 544 -1.91 5.33 13.77
N PHE A 545 -2.31 4.15 13.29
CA PHE A 545 -1.52 2.94 13.44
C PHE A 545 -0.60 2.81 12.22
N GLN A 546 0.71 2.96 12.42
CA GLN A 546 1.72 2.77 11.37
C GLN A 546 1.94 1.27 11.11
N VAL A 547 0.87 0.57 10.72
CA VAL A 547 0.88 -0.88 10.53
C VAL A 547 0.45 -1.19 9.10
N ASN A 548 1.24 -2.00 8.41
CA ASN A 548 0.95 -2.43 7.05
C ASN A 548 0.46 -3.88 7.08
N PHE A 549 -0.66 -4.13 6.43
CA PHE A 549 -1.28 -5.45 6.33
C PHE A 549 -1.17 -5.97 4.90
N SER A 550 -0.89 -7.26 4.73
CA SER A 550 -0.96 -7.95 3.45
C SER A 550 -1.62 -9.31 3.59
N TRP A 551 -2.24 -9.77 2.50
CA TRP A 551 -2.89 -11.07 2.41
C TRP A 551 -2.35 -11.85 1.21
N PHE A 552 -2.13 -13.16 1.41
CA PHE A 552 -1.67 -14.09 0.37
C PHE A 552 -0.41 -13.62 -0.36
N GLU A 553 0.58 -13.18 0.41
CA GLU A 553 1.74 -12.48 -0.10
C GLU A 553 2.63 -13.38 -0.96
N ALA A 554 2.94 -14.58 -0.47
CA ALA A 554 3.92 -15.46 -1.11
C ALA A 554 3.63 -16.95 -0.85
N ILE A 555 4.14 -17.80 -1.74
CA ILE A 555 4.23 -19.25 -1.55
C ILE A 555 5.70 -19.67 -1.53
N THR A 556 6.05 -20.56 -0.61
CA THR A 556 7.42 -21.05 -0.42
C THR A 556 7.44 -22.57 -0.56
N PRO A 557 7.69 -23.13 -1.76
CA PRO A 557 8.10 -24.52 -1.88
C PRO A 557 9.37 -24.78 -1.06
N SER A 558 9.40 -25.93 -0.38
CA SER A 558 10.54 -26.33 0.46
C SER A 558 10.73 -27.84 0.46
N ILE A 559 11.99 -28.26 0.48
CA ILE A 559 12.44 -29.65 0.64
C ILE A 559 13.40 -29.69 1.81
N THR A 560 13.23 -30.65 2.71
CA THR A 560 14.08 -30.90 3.87
C THR A 560 14.61 -32.31 3.80
N LEU A 561 15.93 -32.45 3.88
CA LEU A 561 16.65 -33.72 3.98
C LEU A 561 17.32 -33.79 5.34
N SER A 562 17.01 -34.83 6.10
CA SER A 562 17.58 -35.07 7.43
C SER A 562 18.48 -36.30 7.37
N LYS A 563 19.79 -36.11 7.58
CA LYS A 563 20.72 -37.23 7.76
C LYS A 563 20.70 -37.65 9.23
N LEU A 564 20.14 -38.83 9.46
CA LEU A 564 20.20 -39.54 10.74
C LEU A 564 21.47 -40.40 10.78
N GLU A 565 22.03 -40.62 11.97
CA GLU A 565 23.16 -41.53 12.15
C GLU A 565 22.77 -42.97 11.82
N GLU A 566 23.74 -43.80 11.41
CA GLU A 566 23.46 -45.17 10.93
C GLU A 566 22.73 -46.03 11.97
N ASN A 567 23.15 -45.91 13.24
CA ASN A 567 22.54 -46.62 14.37
C ASN A 567 21.10 -46.16 14.68
N ASN A 568 20.72 -44.97 14.19
CA ASN A 568 19.45 -44.28 14.47
C ASN A 568 18.66 -43.96 13.19
N LYS A 569 18.99 -44.62 12.07
CA LYS A 569 18.42 -44.30 10.75
C LYS A 569 16.95 -44.71 10.64
N ASN A 570 16.58 -45.76 11.35
CA ASN A 570 15.26 -46.37 11.28
C ASN A 570 14.59 -46.25 12.65
N LEU A 571 13.31 -45.90 12.65
CA LEU A 571 12.49 -45.86 13.85
C LEU A 571 12.11 -47.29 14.26
N PRO A 572 12.57 -47.80 15.41
CA PRO A 572 12.08 -49.07 15.93
C PRO A 572 10.63 -48.93 16.40
N LEU A 573 9.76 -49.85 15.97
CA LEU A 573 8.38 -49.88 16.47
C LEU A 573 8.33 -50.35 17.93
N GLN A 574 7.40 -49.77 18.69
CA GLN A 574 7.13 -50.15 20.06
C GLN A 574 5.98 -51.15 20.13
N PHE A 575 5.95 -51.95 21.20
CA PHE A 575 4.99 -53.04 21.39
C PHE A 575 4.26 -52.87 22.71
N ASN A 576 2.93 -52.86 22.64
CA ASN A 576 2.10 -53.02 23.82
C ASN A 576 1.39 -54.37 23.76
N ARG A 577 1.53 -55.15 24.82
CA ARG A 577 0.84 -56.41 24.99
C ARG A 577 -0.57 -56.14 25.51
N GLN A 578 -1.58 -56.54 24.75
CA GLN A 578 -2.97 -56.54 25.18
C GLN A 578 -3.46 -57.96 25.39
N ILE A 579 -4.32 -58.13 26.39
CA ILE A 579 -5.07 -59.37 26.62
C ILE A 579 -6.52 -59.07 26.23
N LEU A 580 -6.93 -59.51 25.03
CA LEU A 580 -8.31 -59.42 24.56
C LEU A 580 -8.90 -60.83 24.56
N ASN A 581 -9.96 -61.05 25.33
CA ASN A 581 -10.62 -62.36 25.47
C ASN A 581 -9.68 -63.52 25.89
N GLY A 582 -8.62 -63.21 26.66
CA GLY A 582 -7.63 -64.20 27.09
C GLY A 582 -6.51 -64.48 26.10
N GLU A 583 -6.56 -63.94 24.88
CA GLU A 583 -5.48 -64.03 23.89
C GLU A 583 -4.55 -62.81 23.99
N ASN A 584 -3.24 -63.07 23.84
CA ASN A 584 -2.22 -62.01 23.87
C ASN A 584 -1.98 -61.46 22.46
N PHE A 585 -2.35 -60.20 22.25
CA PHE A 585 -2.05 -59.47 21.02
C PHE A 585 -0.94 -58.46 21.28
N ASN A 586 0.07 -58.43 20.40
CA ASN A 586 1.10 -57.39 20.41
C ASN A 586 0.72 -56.31 19.40
N ILE A 587 0.37 -55.12 19.90
CA ILE A 587 0.05 -53.98 19.05
C ILE A 587 1.34 -53.20 18.75
N LYS A 588 1.70 -53.17 17.47
CA LYS A 588 2.74 -52.30 16.91
C LYS A 588 2.29 -50.86 16.96
N HIS A 589 3.12 -49.98 17.49
CA HIS A 589 2.84 -48.55 17.47
C HIS A 589 4.10 -47.69 17.39
N ALA A 590 3.88 -46.44 17.00
CA ALA A 590 4.88 -45.37 17.10
C ALA A 590 4.19 -44.06 17.44
N SER A 591 4.89 -43.20 18.17
CA SER A 591 4.35 -41.89 18.50
C SER A 591 4.56 -40.90 17.37
N THR A 592 3.68 -39.89 17.27
CA THR A 592 3.78 -38.84 16.26
C THR A 592 5.05 -38.05 16.40
N LEU A 593 5.48 -37.82 17.65
CA LEU A 593 6.75 -37.19 17.97
C LEU A 593 7.93 -38.00 17.45
N GLU A 594 7.90 -39.33 17.59
CA GLU A 594 8.94 -40.24 17.09
C GLU A 594 8.96 -40.27 15.57
N LEU A 595 7.81 -40.39 14.92
CA LEU A 595 7.69 -40.33 13.46
C LEU A 595 8.26 -39.04 12.89
N ARG A 596 8.01 -37.91 13.56
CA ARG A 596 8.57 -36.60 13.20
C ARG A 596 10.08 -36.54 13.41
N ARG A 597 10.58 -37.11 14.51
CA ARG A 597 12.01 -37.12 14.85
C ARG A 597 12.84 -37.91 13.84
N TYR A 598 12.31 -39.03 13.36
CA TYR A 598 12.94 -39.91 12.37
C TYR A 598 12.57 -39.58 10.91
N GLU A 599 11.91 -38.44 10.64
CA GLU A 599 11.56 -38.02 9.28
C GLU A 599 12.83 -37.70 8.47
N ALA A 600 13.14 -38.53 7.49
CA ALA A 600 14.35 -38.43 6.67
C ALA A 600 14.19 -37.43 5.51
N LEU A 601 12.96 -37.32 4.97
CA LEU A 601 12.60 -36.41 3.89
C LEU A 601 11.28 -35.73 4.22
N SER A 602 11.22 -34.42 4.02
CA SER A 602 9.97 -33.65 4.10
C SER A 602 9.91 -32.68 2.93
N MET A 603 8.85 -32.69 2.13
CA MET A 603 8.68 -31.77 1.02
C MET A 603 7.29 -31.16 1.04
N GLY A 604 7.15 -29.92 0.57
CA GLY A 604 5.86 -29.26 0.56
C GLY A 604 5.95 -27.79 0.24
N PHE A 605 4.91 -27.04 0.58
CA PHE A 605 4.88 -25.60 0.39
C PHE A 605 4.29 -24.90 1.60
N LYS A 606 4.67 -23.63 1.78
CA LYS A 606 4.15 -22.74 2.82
C LYS A 606 3.53 -21.50 2.17
N LEU A 607 2.26 -21.25 2.42
CA LEU A 607 1.56 -20.04 1.99
C LEU A 607 1.64 -18.98 3.09
N LYS A 608 2.25 -17.83 2.82
CA LYS A 608 2.22 -16.65 3.68
C LYS A 608 0.90 -15.92 3.47
N TYR A 609 -0.13 -16.32 4.21
CA TYR A 609 -1.48 -15.81 4.00
C TYR A 609 -1.74 -14.47 4.69
N LEU A 610 -0.98 -14.12 5.73
CA LEU A 610 -1.12 -12.86 6.47
C LEU A 610 0.27 -12.30 6.79
N THR A 611 0.46 -11.01 6.56
CA THR A 611 1.64 -10.26 7.00
C THR A 611 1.22 -8.96 7.66
N ILE A 612 1.79 -8.66 8.82
CA ILE A 612 1.57 -7.42 9.58
C ILE A 612 2.93 -6.80 9.88
N ASP A 613 3.29 -5.75 9.15
CA ASP A 613 4.53 -5.01 9.40
C ASP A 613 4.28 -3.86 10.36
N VAL A 614 5.10 -3.77 11.40
CA VAL A 614 5.11 -2.68 12.38
C VAL A 614 6.50 -2.00 12.31
N PRO A 615 6.71 -1.06 11.36
CA PRO A 615 8.03 -0.49 11.08
C PRO A 615 8.69 0.17 12.29
N TYR A 616 7.92 0.84 13.16
CA TYR A 616 8.45 1.47 14.37
C TYR A 616 9.11 0.46 15.33
N LEU A 617 8.54 -0.74 15.45
CA LEU A 617 9.11 -1.83 16.25
C LEU A 617 10.16 -2.63 15.48
N LYS A 618 10.35 -2.33 14.18
CA LYS A 618 11.14 -3.13 13.25
C LYS A 618 10.75 -4.61 13.31
N ALA A 619 9.44 -4.85 13.42
CA ALA A 619 8.87 -6.15 13.64
C ALA A 619 7.84 -6.48 12.56
N THR A 620 7.85 -7.73 12.10
CA THR A 620 6.84 -8.26 11.18
C THR A 620 6.23 -9.50 11.77
N LEU A 621 4.90 -9.56 11.83
CA LEU A 621 4.15 -10.77 12.15
C LEU A 621 3.71 -11.48 10.88
N TYR A 622 3.81 -12.81 10.88
CA TYR A 622 3.41 -13.67 9.78
C TYR A 622 2.38 -14.68 10.25
N GLY A 623 1.34 -14.86 9.44
CA GLY A 623 0.45 -16.03 9.46
C GLY A 623 0.75 -16.89 8.23
N ASN A 624 1.15 -18.13 8.47
CA ASN A 624 1.56 -19.07 7.44
C ASN A 624 0.72 -20.35 7.49
N LEU A 625 0.46 -20.96 6.34
CA LEU A 625 -0.19 -22.26 6.22
C LEU A 625 0.69 -23.18 5.38
N GLY A 626 1.22 -24.22 6.01
CA GLY A 626 2.05 -25.24 5.37
C GLY A 626 1.28 -26.51 5.04
N ILE A 627 1.61 -27.12 3.91
CA ILE A 627 1.25 -28.51 3.58
C ILE A 627 2.54 -29.26 3.28
N ARG A 628 2.75 -30.43 3.90
CA ARG A 628 3.94 -31.25 3.68
C ARG A 628 3.63 -32.73 3.52
N TYR A 629 4.48 -33.38 2.76
CA TYR A 629 4.59 -34.82 2.62
C TYR A 629 5.94 -35.26 3.21
N GLY A 630 5.92 -36.26 4.07
CA GLY A 630 7.11 -36.74 4.78
C GLY A 630 7.35 -38.23 4.58
N ILE A 631 8.61 -38.66 4.70
CA ILE A 631 9.01 -40.07 4.67
C ILE A 631 9.84 -40.39 5.92
N THR A 632 9.45 -41.45 6.61
CA THR A 632 10.15 -42.00 7.79
C THR A 632 10.52 -43.46 7.52
N ASN A 633 11.76 -43.86 7.82
CA ASN A 633 12.17 -45.27 7.72
C ASN A 633 11.82 -45.97 9.03
N ILE A 634 11.23 -47.16 8.94
CA ILE A 634 10.80 -48.00 10.07
C ILE A 634 11.62 -49.28 10.09
N LYS A 635 11.95 -49.75 11.30
CA LYS A 635 12.55 -51.06 11.56
C LYS A 635 11.62 -51.86 12.47
N ASP A 636 11.02 -52.90 11.93
CA ASP A 636 10.10 -53.77 12.63
C ASP A 636 10.88 -54.98 13.16
N SER A 637 11.28 -54.91 14.43
CA SER A 637 12.11 -55.95 15.07
C SER A 637 11.27 -56.99 15.82
N LEU A 638 10.13 -57.40 15.27
CA LEU A 638 9.38 -58.53 15.82
C LEU A 638 9.93 -59.83 15.29
N VAL A 639 10.70 -60.47 16.15
CA VAL A 639 10.61 -61.87 16.60
C VAL A 639 12.05 -62.26 16.95
N LEU A 640 12.25 -62.74 18.18
CA LEU A 640 13.44 -63.51 18.52
C LEU A 640 13.52 -64.67 17.51
N ASN A 641 14.29 -64.51 16.43
CA ASN A 641 14.50 -65.42 15.29
C ASN A 641 13.73 -65.15 13.96
N ALA A 642 13.12 -63.98 13.71
CA ALA A 642 12.67 -63.63 12.34
C ALA A 642 13.50 -62.49 11.74
N ASP A 643 13.52 -62.45 10.40
CA ASP A 643 14.16 -61.38 9.64
C ASP A 643 13.54 -60.03 10.00
N VAL A 644 14.39 -59.05 10.30
CA VAL A 644 13.97 -57.68 10.60
C VAL A 644 13.41 -57.04 9.34
N GLU A 645 12.13 -56.66 9.37
CA GLU A 645 11.52 -55.97 8.23
C GLU A 645 11.83 -54.46 8.29
N GLU A 646 12.45 -53.93 7.24
CA GLU A 646 12.66 -52.49 7.08
C GLU A 646 11.77 -51.96 5.97
N TYR A 647 10.99 -50.92 6.26
CA TYR A 647 10.10 -50.30 5.27
C TYR A 647 9.95 -48.80 5.51
N LYS A 648 9.38 -48.10 4.53
CA LYS A 648 9.15 -46.66 4.59
C LYS A 648 7.69 -46.35 4.85
N VAL A 649 7.45 -45.31 5.65
CA VAL A 649 6.12 -44.79 5.93
C VAL A 649 6.02 -43.38 5.43
N ASN A 650 4.93 -43.11 4.72
CA ASN A 650 4.60 -41.79 4.21
C ASN A 650 3.70 -41.07 5.23
N SER A 651 3.93 -39.78 5.38
CA SER A 651 3.11 -38.90 6.20
C SER A 651 2.62 -37.70 5.41
N PHE A 652 1.50 -37.13 5.85
CA PHE A 652 0.95 -35.87 5.37
C PHE A 652 0.72 -34.93 6.56
N GLN A 653 1.06 -33.66 6.35
CA GLN A 653 1.10 -32.65 7.40
C GLN A 653 0.39 -31.38 6.96
N ILE A 654 -0.44 -30.82 7.85
CA ILE A 654 -1.02 -29.47 7.73
C ILE A 654 -0.49 -28.62 8.89
N ILE A 655 0.13 -27.49 8.56
CA ILE A 655 0.97 -26.73 9.49
C ILE A 655 0.57 -25.24 9.48
N PRO A 656 -0.50 -24.83 10.20
CA PRO A 656 -0.67 -23.43 10.57
C PRO A 656 0.50 -22.97 11.46
N GLU A 657 1.08 -21.83 11.11
CA GLU A 657 2.24 -21.23 11.76
C GLU A 657 2.01 -19.73 11.98
N PHE A 658 2.34 -19.27 13.18
CA PHE A 658 2.42 -17.85 13.51
C PHE A 658 3.86 -17.53 13.87
N SER A 659 4.45 -16.53 13.24
CA SER A 659 5.79 -16.08 13.61
C SER A 659 5.90 -14.57 13.69
N VAL A 660 6.84 -14.11 14.51
CA VAL A 660 7.20 -12.70 14.68
C VAL A 660 8.70 -12.57 14.42
N LYS A 661 9.07 -11.72 13.47
CA LYS A 661 10.45 -11.43 13.12
C LYS A 661 10.80 -10.01 13.53
N PHE A 662 11.81 -9.87 14.36
CA PHE A 662 12.44 -8.62 14.74
C PHE A 662 13.72 -8.44 13.94
N GLN A 663 13.83 -7.34 13.20
CA GLN A 663 14.98 -7.08 12.34
C GLN A 663 15.41 -5.62 12.46
N GLY A 664 16.33 -5.37 13.40
CA GLY A 664 16.86 -4.04 13.69
C GLY A 664 17.74 -3.46 12.58
N ASP A 665 18.50 -4.33 11.93
CA ASP A 665 19.54 -4.10 10.93
C ASP A 665 19.44 -5.22 9.89
N GLU A 666 19.86 -4.99 8.65
CA GLU A 666 19.80 -6.01 7.60
C GLU A 666 20.68 -7.24 7.90
N ARG A 667 21.72 -7.06 8.74
CA ARG A 667 22.71 -8.10 9.05
C ARG A 667 22.29 -9.07 10.14
N TYR A 668 21.32 -8.74 10.99
CA TYR A 668 20.92 -9.64 12.07
C TYR A 668 19.45 -9.51 12.43
N GLY A 669 18.90 -10.59 12.97
CA GLY A 669 17.53 -10.59 13.45
C GLY A 669 17.18 -11.81 14.27
N LEU A 670 16.01 -11.73 14.88
CA LEU A 670 15.40 -12.74 15.73
C LEU A 670 14.02 -13.07 15.17
N GLU A 671 13.72 -14.34 15.02
CA GLU A 671 12.41 -14.84 14.64
C GLU A 671 11.90 -15.81 15.72
N LEU A 672 10.69 -15.56 16.20
CA LEU A 672 9.97 -16.41 17.14
C LEU A 672 8.79 -17.01 16.39
N GLY A 673 8.67 -18.33 16.39
CA GLY A 673 7.62 -19.05 15.67
C GLY A 673 6.90 -20.04 16.56
N TYR A 674 5.59 -20.18 16.35
CA TYR A 674 4.76 -21.22 16.92
C TYR A 674 4.00 -21.92 15.81
N ARG A 675 4.04 -23.25 15.80
CA ARG A 675 3.37 -24.09 14.79
C ARG A 675 2.49 -25.12 15.48
N ILE A 676 1.32 -25.35 14.90
CA ILE A 676 0.48 -26.50 15.18
C ILE A 676 0.57 -27.40 13.95
N ASN A 677 0.90 -28.66 14.13
CA ASN A 677 1.16 -29.60 13.05
C ASN A 677 0.22 -30.79 13.19
N TYR A 678 -0.77 -30.87 12.33
CA TYR A 678 -1.57 -32.08 12.17
C TYR A 678 -0.80 -33.06 11.29
N PHE A 679 -0.34 -34.16 11.87
CA PHE A 679 0.55 -35.15 11.26
C PHE A 679 -0.17 -36.50 11.16
N ASN A 680 -0.38 -36.99 9.95
CA ASN A 680 -1.07 -38.26 9.71
C ASN A 680 -0.20 -39.19 8.86
N ILE A 681 -0.11 -40.46 9.24
CA ILE A 681 0.59 -41.50 8.45
C ILE A 681 -0.36 -42.26 7.52
N TYR A 682 0.19 -42.80 6.43
CA TYR A 682 -0.52 -43.67 5.49
C TYR A 682 0.03 -45.09 5.53
N THR A 683 -0.30 -45.81 6.60
CA THR A 683 0.04 -47.24 6.76
C THR A 683 -0.94 -47.88 7.74
N ASP A 684 -1.21 -49.16 7.53
CA ASP A 684 -1.99 -50.06 8.38
C ASP A 684 -1.10 -51.03 9.18
N LYS A 685 0.23 -51.02 8.95
CA LYS A 685 1.18 -51.93 9.59
C LYS A 685 1.36 -51.69 11.09
N PHE A 686 1.06 -50.48 11.58
CA PHE A 686 1.13 -50.11 12.99
C PHE A 686 0.22 -48.92 13.29
N LEU A 687 -0.07 -48.70 14.57
CA LEU A 687 -0.88 -47.58 15.03
C LEU A 687 -0.02 -46.36 15.39
N GLN A 688 -0.49 -45.18 14.99
CA GLN A 688 0.02 -43.90 15.48
C GLN A 688 -0.67 -43.58 16.81
N LEU A 689 0.07 -43.54 17.91
CA LEU A 689 -0.49 -43.34 19.26
C LEU A 689 0.35 -42.36 20.09
N SER A 690 -0.29 -41.48 20.86
CA SER A 690 0.43 -40.64 21.82
C SER A 690 1.02 -41.48 22.96
N LYS A 691 2.07 -40.97 23.61
CA LYS A 691 2.67 -41.66 24.78
C LYS A 691 1.72 -41.78 25.97
N LYS A 692 0.64 -40.99 26.02
CA LYS A 692 -0.32 -40.99 27.13
C LYS A 692 -1.32 -42.14 27.01
N ASP A 693 -1.69 -42.53 25.80
CA ASP A 693 -2.70 -43.57 25.58
C ASP A 693 -2.14 -44.98 25.76
N ILE A 694 -0.81 -45.12 25.63
CA ILE A 694 -0.07 -46.34 25.96
C ILE A 694 -0.34 -46.79 27.42
N SER A 695 -0.44 -45.85 28.37
CA SER A 695 -0.64 -46.20 29.78
C SER A 695 -2.09 -46.56 30.14
N ASN A 696 -3.07 -46.10 29.34
CA ASN A 696 -4.49 -46.19 29.69
C ASN A 696 -5.22 -47.38 29.06
N GLN A 697 -4.54 -48.23 28.27
CA GLN A 697 -5.07 -49.43 27.58
C GLN A 697 -6.27 -49.20 26.62
N ASN A 698 -6.78 -47.98 26.53
CA ASN A 698 -7.83 -47.58 25.58
C ASN A 698 -7.17 -46.98 24.33
N PHE A 699 -6.94 -47.84 23.33
CA PHE A 699 -6.39 -47.44 22.04
C PHE A 699 -7.47 -46.81 21.15
N SER A 700 -7.81 -45.55 21.39
CA SER A 700 -8.51 -44.73 20.40
C SER A 700 -7.50 -43.91 19.63
N ASN A 701 -7.51 -43.96 18.30
CA ASN A 701 -6.76 -43.04 17.44
C ASN A 701 -7.41 -41.66 17.54
N ASP A 702 -7.13 -40.95 18.64
CA ASP A 702 -7.72 -39.66 18.91
C ASP A 702 -7.09 -38.62 17.99
N TRP A 703 -7.84 -37.57 17.66
CA TRP A 703 -7.30 -36.46 16.86
C TRP A 703 -6.09 -35.81 17.55
N CYS A 704 -6.02 -35.86 18.89
CA CYS A 704 -4.88 -35.40 19.68
C CYS A 704 -3.59 -36.19 19.40
N ASP A 705 -3.68 -37.49 19.10
CA ASP A 705 -2.51 -38.32 18.78
C ASP A 705 -1.77 -37.77 17.56
N LYS A 706 -2.52 -37.21 16.61
CA LYS A 706 -2.01 -36.67 15.36
C LYS A 706 -1.51 -35.24 15.48
N LEU A 707 -1.70 -34.58 16.62
CA LEU A 707 -1.40 -33.18 16.79
C LEU A 707 -0.06 -32.96 17.50
N LEU A 708 0.86 -32.30 16.80
CA LEU A 708 2.14 -31.84 17.34
C LEU A 708 2.16 -30.33 17.44
N HIS A 709 2.84 -29.83 18.47
CA HIS A 709 3.15 -28.42 18.61
C HIS A 709 4.65 -28.20 18.47
N ASN A 710 5.04 -27.03 17.95
CA ASN A 710 6.43 -26.64 17.79
C ASN A 710 6.62 -25.16 18.13
N THR A 711 7.58 -24.87 19.01
CA THR A 711 8.10 -23.50 19.20
C THR A 711 9.50 -23.41 18.60
N GLU A 712 9.73 -22.40 17.76
CA GLU A 712 11.01 -22.13 17.11
C GLU A 712 11.53 -20.76 17.54
N ILE A 713 12.80 -20.70 17.95
CA ILE A 713 13.55 -19.47 18.12
C ILE A 713 14.69 -19.53 17.11
N ARG A 714 14.76 -18.54 16.21
CA ARG A 714 15.78 -18.46 15.17
C ARG A 714 16.48 -17.11 15.24
N VAL A 715 17.80 -17.13 15.35
CA VAL A 715 18.66 -15.96 15.22
C VAL A 715 19.46 -16.11 13.94
N PHE A 716 19.59 -15.03 13.18
CA PHE A 716 20.45 -15.02 12.00
C PHE A 716 21.47 -13.88 12.05
N TYR A 717 22.61 -14.12 11.42
CA TYR A 717 23.68 -13.14 11.27
C TYR A 717 24.30 -13.21 9.87
N GLN A 718 24.44 -12.07 9.22
CA GLN A 718 24.99 -11.90 7.88
C GLN A 718 26.15 -10.90 7.96
N PRO A 719 27.40 -11.36 7.86
CA PRO A 719 28.57 -10.53 8.15
C PRO A 719 28.81 -9.41 7.12
N SER A 720 28.31 -9.58 5.89
CA SER A 720 28.44 -8.59 4.81
C SER A 720 27.07 -8.11 4.34
N ASN A 721 27.05 -6.97 3.63
CA ASN A 721 25.81 -6.41 3.08
C ASN A 721 25.06 -7.50 2.27
N PRO A 722 23.74 -7.67 2.47
CA PRO A 722 22.96 -8.72 1.80
C PRO A 722 23.11 -8.76 0.28
N SER A 723 23.32 -7.59 -0.34
CA SER A 723 23.56 -7.48 -1.78
C SER A 723 24.84 -8.19 -2.25
N LYS A 724 25.86 -8.29 -1.38
CA LYS A 724 27.19 -8.85 -1.67
C LYS A 724 27.47 -10.20 -1.01
N SER A 725 26.72 -10.55 0.04
CA SER A 725 26.94 -11.80 0.77
C SER A 725 26.40 -13.00 -0.01
N ASN A 726 27.17 -14.09 -0.02
CA ASN A 726 26.75 -15.39 -0.57
C ASN A 726 26.03 -16.28 0.44
N GLY A 727 25.77 -15.81 1.66
CA GLY A 727 25.16 -16.63 2.70
C GLY A 727 24.87 -15.94 4.02
N ARG A 728 24.24 -16.68 4.94
CA ARG A 728 23.87 -16.22 6.29
C ARG A 728 24.11 -17.33 7.31
N TRP A 729 24.54 -16.96 8.50
CA TRP A 729 24.63 -17.87 9.64
C TRP A 729 23.32 -17.88 10.41
N TYR A 730 22.99 -19.04 10.98
CA TYR A 730 21.78 -19.24 11.77
C TYR A 730 22.10 -19.98 13.05
N LEU A 731 21.46 -19.55 14.14
CA LEU A 731 21.28 -20.35 15.34
C LEU A 731 19.78 -20.58 15.52
N ARG A 732 19.37 -21.83 15.69
CA ARG A 732 17.96 -22.20 15.75
C ARG A 732 17.73 -23.18 16.90
N TYR A 733 16.80 -22.83 17.78
CA TYR A 733 16.27 -23.72 18.80
C TYR A 733 14.84 -24.11 18.45
N ARG A 734 14.52 -25.41 18.53
CA ARG A 734 13.17 -25.93 18.33
C ARG A 734 12.78 -26.81 19.49
N LEU A 735 11.54 -26.69 19.95
CA LEU A 735 10.92 -27.59 20.93
C LEU A 735 9.64 -28.16 20.32
N PHE A 736 9.58 -29.48 20.20
CA PHE A 736 8.41 -30.22 19.73
C PHE A 736 7.75 -30.94 20.89
N TRP A 737 6.42 -30.95 20.96
CA TRP A 737 5.68 -31.74 21.94
C TRP A 737 4.34 -32.24 21.40
N GLU A 738 3.85 -33.34 21.96
CA GLU A 738 2.54 -33.92 21.62
C GLU A 738 1.41 -33.15 22.32
N ALA A 739 0.30 -32.92 21.61
CA ALA A 739 -0.89 -32.35 22.21
C ALA A 739 -1.42 -33.27 23.33
N GLY A 740 -1.79 -32.70 24.47
CA GLY A 740 -2.27 -33.47 25.62
C GLY A 740 -1.18 -34.18 26.44
N ASN A 741 0.08 -34.17 26.00
CA ASN A 741 1.22 -34.69 26.74
C ASN A 741 2.50 -33.85 26.53
N THR A 742 2.61 -32.73 27.24
CA THR A 742 3.79 -31.84 27.17
C THR A 742 5.08 -32.47 27.66
N SER A 743 5.00 -33.54 28.47
CA SER A 743 6.18 -34.29 28.92
C SER A 743 6.80 -35.13 27.80
N ALA A 744 6.01 -35.52 26.80
CA ALA A 744 6.49 -36.11 25.55
C ALA A 744 6.97 -34.99 24.61
N ASN A 745 8.24 -34.59 24.79
CA ASN A 745 8.86 -33.57 23.97
C ASN A 745 10.28 -33.96 23.53
N PHE A 746 10.78 -33.30 22.48
CA PHE A 746 12.20 -33.25 22.17
C PHE A 746 12.59 -31.86 21.70
N SER A 747 13.86 -31.53 21.87
CA SER A 747 14.42 -30.26 21.40
C SER A 747 15.55 -30.48 20.40
N GLN A 748 15.81 -29.44 19.61
CA GLN A 748 16.92 -29.36 18.67
C GLN A 748 17.62 -28.02 18.87
N LEU A 749 18.95 -28.02 18.91
CA LEU A 749 19.76 -26.80 18.94
C LEU A 749 20.72 -26.84 17.77
N GLN A 750 20.36 -26.09 16.73
CA GLN A 750 20.97 -26.18 15.43
C GLN A 750 21.77 -24.92 15.11
N PHE A 751 22.99 -25.12 14.64
CA PHE A 751 23.77 -24.06 13.99
C PHE A 751 23.84 -24.34 12.50
N GLY A 752 23.65 -23.32 11.68
CA GLY A 752 23.58 -23.51 10.24
C GLY A 752 24.13 -22.35 9.44
N TYR A 753 24.31 -22.62 8.16
CA TYR A 753 24.74 -21.66 7.15
C TYR A 753 23.85 -21.80 5.93
N SER A 754 23.37 -20.67 5.38
CA SER A 754 22.71 -20.66 4.08
C SER A 754 23.62 -20.23 2.96
N PHE A 755 23.38 -20.79 1.78
CA PHE A 755 24.05 -20.44 0.53
C PHE A 755 23.10 -20.73 -0.64
N PHE A 756 23.42 -20.17 -1.81
CA PHE A 756 22.64 -20.44 -3.00
C PHE A 756 23.20 -21.64 -3.78
N LEU A 757 22.34 -22.59 -4.16
CA LEU A 757 22.75 -23.87 -4.77
C LEU A 757 23.35 -23.73 -6.16
N LEU A 758 22.80 -22.81 -6.97
CA LEU A 758 23.20 -22.64 -8.36
C LEU A 758 24.44 -21.75 -8.45
N LYS A 759 25.54 -22.18 -7.83
CA LYS A 759 26.84 -21.55 -8.01
C LYS A 759 27.44 -22.08 -9.32
N ASN A 760 27.13 -21.43 -10.45
CA ASN A 760 27.95 -21.62 -11.63
C ASN A 760 29.34 -21.05 -11.31
N GLU A 761 30.29 -21.94 -11.00
CA GLU A 761 31.66 -21.71 -11.41
C GLU A 761 31.63 -21.61 -12.94
N PRO A 762 32.09 -20.50 -13.53
CA PRO A 762 32.24 -20.41 -14.97
C PRO A 762 33.43 -21.30 -15.37
N GLY A 763 33.24 -22.62 -15.43
CA GLY A 763 34.36 -23.55 -15.63
C GLY A 763 34.06 -25.02 -15.93
N MET A 764 33.02 -25.66 -15.38
CA MET A 764 32.71 -27.05 -15.75
C MET A 764 31.70 -27.10 -16.90
N GLY A 765 32.08 -26.54 -18.03
CA GLY A 765 31.60 -27.06 -19.31
C GLY A 765 32.15 -28.47 -19.45
N SER A 766 31.26 -29.44 -19.55
CA SER A 766 31.56 -30.83 -19.90
C SER A 766 32.49 -30.87 -21.11
N SER A 767 33.76 -31.20 -20.88
CA SER A 767 34.55 -31.92 -21.87
C SER A 767 34.02 -33.35 -21.90
N ASN A 768 32.99 -33.58 -22.71
CA ASN A 768 32.70 -34.88 -23.31
C ASN A 768 32.86 -34.73 -24.81
#